data_AF-A0A1I4LG11-F1
#
_entry.id   AF-A0A1I4LG11-F1
#
_cell.length_a   1.000
_cell.length_b   1.000
_cell.length_c   1.000
_cell.angle_alpha   90.00
_cell.angle_beta   90.00
_cell.angle_gamma   90.00
#
_symmetry.space_group_name_H-M   'P 1'
#
loop_
_entity.id
_entity.type
_entity.pdbx_description
1 polymer ?
#
loop_
_entity_poly.entity_id
_entity_poly.type
_entity_poly.pdbx_seq_one_letter_code
_entity_poly.pdbx_strand_id
1 'polypeptide(L)'
;MNRVAASAGPALLAPGHAALCGMLALEPGVPWVVDLTLGAWRPREAARQLAAQAGVALPEAPAAADAGASWAATVGANIDAEARGPAQVRIADADAALLHGHLSGGAAAPLLVVWQPLSDCLPDDNAWFLRLLAARLEAAGGRLVLARRAPGVGAAPAAACLEPHLLAAPAEQAPCHRLRGGQFLCCPSQRPLDWPPTARARFDQLAARPGAPAWLRAYAACHGNSYFVQSGPLSDHAWACHAEGATSLAMLLLQRARECSREPVQRATVLARLQGIRIAGHNFADAAREAAPAHNMPAPLRDFLRQSVGWARIMLGDTAGLAAHFGQPGTAPADSREQLYAMNIHALGLARSGRAGEALDMELRIEAARRLDAVDDARLAYVNNLNIARLYKQRTQLDQATRYYELAFATNYGVRSHAESAHAAWIRASMAHATGSAQCAGAWLMQAVLHWLADPLPEAVPVRLAQAILGPRLPAEHERAGAVSAAMLRALLEAAKDGRLGCAAPAAGPVPAFAAAPPHLAAQRYFGWPGCGVGWSGARPPPGPERGAAQTALAALAARVLAASAGAPGAGGTIIVDDQDGRDLPRSRGELLALALARGAGACTWQGEHVDIRGADAQALRRKLVLRRSAAPAALERADGGLWQLRYLRHGRVHRLASAPALLIGRLEREGPLSVDALDGPAGASDDSWTEAWASGAVDLFLSEQACTMAGISWHTNAT
;
A
#
# COMPACT_ATOMS: atom_id res chain seq x y z
N MET A 1 -17.99 13.36 -2.98
CA MET A 1 -18.56 13.29 -1.62
C MET A 1 -20.09 13.25 -1.54
N ASN A 2 -20.85 13.72 -2.54
CA ASN A 2 -22.32 13.45 -2.61
C ASN A 2 -22.68 11.95 -2.57
N ARG A 3 -21.71 11.05 -2.83
CA ARG A 3 -21.83 9.59 -2.64
C ARG A 3 -21.29 9.04 -1.32
N VAL A 4 -20.48 9.80 -0.56
CA VAL A 4 -20.11 9.44 0.83
C VAL A 4 -21.35 9.56 1.74
N ALA A 5 -22.33 10.37 1.36
CA ALA A 5 -23.63 10.46 2.03
C ALA A 5 -24.59 9.27 1.74
N ALA A 6 -24.33 8.42 0.73
CA ALA A 6 -25.34 7.53 0.17
C ALA A 6 -25.43 6.12 0.81
N SER A 7 -24.46 5.71 1.63
CA SER A 7 -24.53 4.48 2.44
C SER A 7 -24.47 4.89 3.92
N ALA A 8 -25.63 5.19 4.51
CA ALA A 8 -25.79 5.65 5.90
C ALA A 8 -24.89 6.84 6.31
N GLY A 9 -24.58 7.73 5.36
CA GLY A 9 -23.45 8.65 5.46
C GLY A 9 -23.61 9.83 6.42
N PRO A 10 -22.51 10.58 6.66
CA PRO A 10 -22.47 11.74 7.56
C PRO A 10 -23.54 12.75 7.14
N ALA A 11 -24.33 13.23 8.12
CA ALA A 11 -25.33 14.25 7.88
C ALA A 11 -24.65 15.49 7.27
N LEU A 12 -24.86 15.69 5.96
CA LEU A 12 -24.38 16.88 5.27
C LEU A 12 -25.29 18.03 5.68
N LEU A 13 -24.87 18.79 6.68
CA LEU A 13 -25.54 20.02 7.04
C LEU A 13 -24.96 21.14 6.15
N ALA A 14 -25.81 22.07 5.74
CA ALA A 14 -25.39 23.35 5.18
C ALA A 14 -25.59 24.43 6.26
N PRO A 15 -24.76 24.47 7.32
CA PRO A 15 -25.03 25.37 8.41
C PRO A 15 -24.58 26.78 8.03
N GLY A 16 -25.48 27.75 8.14
CA GLY A 16 -25.06 29.13 8.39
C GLY A 16 -24.28 29.22 9.70
N HIS A 17 -23.51 30.29 9.90
CA HIS A 17 -22.73 30.54 11.13
C HIS A 17 -23.52 30.32 12.43
N ALA A 18 -24.82 30.66 12.46
CA ALA A 18 -25.70 30.43 13.60
C ALA A 18 -25.94 28.95 13.93
N ALA A 19 -26.02 28.08 12.92
CA ALA A 19 -26.20 26.64 13.11
C ALA A 19 -24.92 25.97 13.64
N LEU A 20 -23.74 26.48 13.27
CA LEU A 20 -22.49 26.08 13.92
C LEU A 20 -22.47 26.49 15.39
N CYS A 21 -22.72 27.77 15.69
CA CYS A 21 -22.71 28.24 17.08
C CYS A 21 -23.75 27.48 17.91
N GLY A 22 -24.90 27.15 17.32
CA GLY A 22 -25.88 26.23 17.90
C GLY A 22 -25.28 24.85 18.16
N MET A 23 -24.70 24.18 17.15
CA MET A 23 -24.09 22.85 17.34
C MET A 23 -22.95 22.83 18.36
N LEU A 24 -22.07 23.85 18.36
CA LEU A 24 -20.98 23.99 19.32
C LEU A 24 -21.48 24.31 20.75
N ALA A 25 -22.67 24.91 20.88
CA ALA A 25 -23.28 25.26 22.16
C ALA A 25 -24.25 24.19 22.71
N LEU A 26 -24.78 23.31 21.85
CA LEU A 26 -25.81 22.32 22.21
C LEU A 26 -25.24 20.96 22.65
N GLU A 27 -23.98 20.65 22.34
CA GLU A 27 -23.37 19.38 22.72
C GLU A 27 -22.56 19.50 24.02
N PRO A 28 -22.74 18.61 25.01
CA PRO A 28 -21.93 18.60 26.22
C PRO A 28 -20.48 18.22 25.89
N GLY A 29 -19.61 19.23 25.84
CA GLY A 29 -18.17 19.09 25.61
C GLY A 29 -17.71 19.76 24.32
N VAL A 30 -16.45 20.24 24.29
CA VAL A 30 -15.87 20.88 23.10
C VAL A 30 -15.75 19.83 21.99
N PRO A 31 -16.39 19.99 20.82
CA PRO A 31 -16.26 19.03 19.74
C PRO A 31 -14.86 19.06 19.11
N TRP A 32 -14.52 18.00 18.39
CA TRP A 32 -13.31 17.97 17.58
C TRP A 32 -13.57 18.70 16.27
N VAL A 33 -12.67 19.60 15.88
CA VAL A 33 -12.88 20.44 14.70
C VAL A 33 -11.73 20.30 13.72
N VAL A 34 -12.05 20.09 12.46
CA VAL A 34 -11.12 20.19 11.33
C VAL A 34 -11.60 21.30 10.43
N ASP A 35 -10.68 22.18 10.07
CA ASP A 35 -10.95 23.32 9.23
C ASP A 35 -10.05 23.35 8.00
N LEU A 36 -10.68 23.03 6.87
CA LEU A 36 -10.08 23.00 5.54
C LEU A 36 -10.66 24.12 4.67
N THR A 37 -11.28 25.16 5.24
CA THR A 37 -11.97 26.20 4.44
C THR A 37 -11.05 27.00 3.52
N LEU A 38 -9.74 27.04 3.82
CA LEU A 38 -8.73 27.63 2.95
C LEU A 38 -7.99 26.60 2.07
N GLY A 39 -8.44 25.34 2.10
CA GLY A 39 -7.73 24.20 1.51
C GLY A 39 -6.72 23.56 2.47
N ALA A 40 -6.20 22.40 2.10
CA ALA A 40 -5.11 21.75 2.81
C ALA A 40 -3.76 22.14 2.17
N TRP A 41 -2.97 22.92 2.90
CA TRP A 41 -1.65 23.40 2.44
C TRP A 41 -0.49 22.69 3.12
N ARG A 42 -0.79 21.72 3.98
CA ARG A 42 0.14 20.71 4.46
C ARG A 42 -0.39 19.34 4.08
N PRO A 43 0.49 18.35 3.90
CA PRO A 43 0.08 16.96 3.87
C PRO A 43 -0.62 16.59 5.16
N ARG A 44 -1.70 15.82 5.05
CA ARG A 44 -2.43 15.28 6.22
C ARG A 44 -2.97 16.38 7.13
N GLU A 45 -3.33 17.55 6.57
CA GLU A 45 -3.80 18.73 7.31
C GLU A 45 -4.87 18.40 8.36
N ALA A 46 -5.90 17.64 7.98
CA ALA A 46 -6.97 17.22 8.88
C ALA A 46 -6.45 16.40 10.06
N ALA A 47 -5.57 15.43 9.81
CA ALA A 47 -4.95 14.63 10.86
C ALA A 47 -4.07 15.51 11.77
N ARG A 48 -3.30 16.45 11.21
CA ARG A 48 -2.43 17.34 11.98
C ARG A 48 -3.22 18.25 12.92
N GLN A 49 -4.36 18.78 12.47
CA GLN A 49 -5.23 19.60 13.31
C GLN A 49 -5.84 18.81 14.47
N LEU A 50 -6.23 17.55 14.23
CA LEU A 50 -6.75 16.68 15.30
C LEU A 50 -5.64 16.23 16.26
N ALA A 51 -4.46 15.92 15.75
CA ALA A 51 -3.31 15.56 16.56
C ALA A 51 -2.90 16.69 17.51
N ALA A 52 -2.91 17.93 17.01
CA ALA A 52 -2.64 19.11 17.82
C ALA A 52 -3.69 19.30 18.94
N GLN A 53 -4.98 19.13 18.63
CA GLN A 53 -6.05 19.18 19.62
C GLN A 53 -5.97 18.05 20.67
N ALA A 54 -5.48 16.88 20.26
CA ALA A 54 -5.31 15.72 21.13
C ALA A 54 -3.97 15.74 21.92
N GLY A 55 -3.05 16.64 21.58
CA GLY A 55 -1.72 16.71 22.19
C GLY A 55 -0.82 15.54 21.80
N VAL A 56 -0.96 15.00 20.59
CA VAL A 56 -0.21 13.83 20.11
C VAL A 56 0.57 14.14 18.85
N ALA A 57 1.72 13.47 18.68
CA ALA A 57 2.49 13.55 17.46
C ALA A 57 1.97 12.51 16.46
N LEU A 58 1.78 12.91 15.20
CA LEU A 58 1.52 11.97 14.13
C LEU A 58 2.77 11.14 13.81
N PRO A 59 2.62 9.89 13.32
CA PRO A 59 3.74 9.10 12.85
C PRO A 59 4.47 9.83 11.71
N GLU A 60 5.80 9.75 11.71
CA GLU A 60 6.60 10.24 10.60
C GLU A 60 6.18 9.52 9.32
N ALA A 61 5.98 10.31 8.26
CA ALA A 61 5.77 9.74 6.95
C ALA A 61 7.08 9.08 6.47
N PRO A 62 7.00 8.06 5.60
CA PRO A 62 8.18 7.51 4.95
C PRO A 62 8.98 8.62 4.29
N ALA A 63 10.31 8.60 4.46
CA ALA A 63 11.19 9.55 3.77
C ALA A 63 10.97 9.46 2.26
N ALA A 64 10.97 10.62 1.60
CA ALA A 64 10.94 10.70 0.15
C ALA A 64 12.13 9.92 -0.42
N ALA A 65 11.95 9.28 -1.58
CA ALA A 65 13.12 8.98 -2.40
C ALA A 65 13.78 10.33 -2.75
N ASP A 66 15.12 10.37 -2.71
CA ASP A 66 15.87 11.61 -2.85
C ASP A 66 15.50 12.36 -4.15
N ALA A 67 15.30 13.67 -4.07
CA ALA A 67 14.84 14.50 -5.19
C ALA A 67 15.89 14.66 -6.30
N GLY A 68 17.13 14.25 -6.03
CA GLY A 68 18.24 14.13 -6.98
C GLY A 68 18.48 12.70 -7.50
N ALA A 69 17.65 11.74 -7.13
CA ALA A 69 17.83 10.35 -7.56
C ALA A 69 17.68 10.22 -9.09
N SER A 70 18.47 9.34 -9.70
CA SER A 70 18.42 9.14 -11.15
C SER A 70 17.03 8.68 -11.60
N TRP A 71 16.74 8.83 -12.89
CA TRP A 71 15.48 8.37 -13.47
C TRP A 71 15.16 6.91 -13.11
N ALA A 72 16.17 6.05 -13.19
CA ALA A 72 16.05 4.64 -12.82
C ALA A 72 15.69 4.45 -11.34
N ALA A 73 16.20 5.29 -10.44
CA ALA A 73 15.84 5.27 -9.03
C ALA A 73 14.37 5.62 -8.81
N THR A 74 13.84 6.63 -9.52
CA THR A 74 12.41 6.97 -9.48
C THR A 74 11.54 5.82 -10.00
N VAL A 75 11.89 5.23 -11.15
CA VAL A 75 11.14 4.09 -11.71
C VAL A 75 11.17 2.88 -10.77
N GLY A 76 12.35 2.56 -10.22
CA GLY A 76 12.50 1.47 -9.25
C GLY A 76 11.67 1.70 -7.99
N ALA A 77 11.71 2.91 -7.41
CA ALA A 77 10.90 3.26 -6.25
C ALA A 77 9.40 3.13 -6.54
N ASN A 78 8.95 3.51 -7.74
CA ASN A 78 7.55 3.36 -8.16
C ASN A 78 7.11 1.90 -8.27
N ILE A 79 7.98 0.99 -8.76
CA ILE A 79 7.67 -0.46 -8.82
C ILE A 79 7.39 -1.02 -7.43
N ASP A 80 8.18 -0.62 -6.45
CA ASP A 80 8.03 -1.05 -5.05
C ASP A 80 6.90 -0.31 -4.32
N ALA A 81 6.65 0.95 -4.64
CA ALA A 81 5.52 1.70 -4.13
C ALA A 81 4.20 1.09 -4.63
N GLU A 82 4.12 0.76 -5.92
CA GLU A 82 2.94 0.15 -6.54
C GLU A 82 2.58 -1.18 -5.87
N ALA A 83 3.58 -2.01 -5.51
CA ALA A 83 3.38 -3.29 -4.85
C ALA A 83 2.64 -3.18 -3.50
N ARG A 84 2.85 -2.07 -2.78
CA ARG A 84 2.24 -1.83 -1.45
C ARG A 84 0.96 -1.01 -1.51
N GLY A 85 0.54 -0.62 -2.70
CA GLY A 85 -0.61 0.25 -2.89
C GLY A 85 -0.34 1.73 -2.60
N PRO A 86 -1.36 2.58 -2.82
CA PRO A 86 -1.23 4.03 -2.69
C PRO A 86 -0.78 4.44 -1.28
N ALA A 87 0.34 5.16 -1.19
CA ALA A 87 0.91 5.58 0.09
C ALA A 87 -0.05 6.48 0.88
N GLN A 88 -0.82 7.34 0.20
CA GLN A 88 -1.77 8.23 0.87
C GLN A 88 -2.83 7.47 1.67
N VAL A 89 -3.29 6.31 1.19
CA VAL A 89 -4.32 5.51 1.88
C VAL A 89 -3.73 4.87 3.14
N ARG A 90 -2.49 4.34 3.05
CA ARG A 90 -1.79 3.72 4.19
C ARG A 90 -1.44 4.74 5.29
N ILE A 91 -0.97 5.92 4.90
CA ILE A 91 -0.69 7.02 5.84
C ILE A 91 -1.99 7.48 6.51
N ALA A 92 -3.05 7.67 5.73
CA ALA A 92 -4.37 8.02 6.23
C ALA A 92 -4.93 6.98 7.23
N ASP A 93 -4.71 5.69 6.98
CA ASP A 93 -5.15 4.63 7.88
C ASP A 93 -4.40 4.63 9.21
N ALA A 94 -3.07 4.78 9.16
CA ALA A 94 -2.22 4.89 10.36
C ALA A 94 -2.63 6.10 11.22
N ASP A 95 -2.89 7.25 10.59
CA ASP A 95 -3.37 8.45 11.27
C ASP A 95 -4.74 8.26 11.89
N ALA A 96 -5.67 7.65 11.15
CA ALA A 96 -7.02 7.39 11.61
C ALA A 96 -7.01 6.42 12.81
N ALA A 97 -6.19 5.37 12.77
CA ALA A 97 -6.04 4.41 13.86
C ALA A 97 -5.47 5.06 15.13
N LEU A 98 -4.40 5.85 15.00
CA LEU A 98 -3.81 6.59 16.12
C LEU A 98 -4.83 7.54 16.75
N LEU A 99 -5.42 8.41 15.93
CA LEU A 99 -6.32 9.45 16.44
C LEU A 99 -7.61 8.86 16.99
N HIS A 100 -8.15 7.79 16.41
CA HIS A 100 -9.32 7.11 16.96
C HIS A 100 -9.13 6.71 18.43
N GLY A 101 -7.95 6.20 18.80
CA GLY A 101 -7.64 5.84 20.19
C GLY A 101 -7.76 7.03 21.16
N HIS A 102 -7.39 8.24 20.71
CA HIS A 102 -7.49 9.47 21.50
C HIS A 102 -8.88 10.11 21.48
N LEU A 103 -9.60 9.99 20.36
CA LEU A 103 -10.93 10.58 20.20
C LEU A 103 -12.00 9.82 20.98
N SER A 104 -11.85 8.49 21.12
CA SER A 104 -12.82 7.60 21.76
C SER A 104 -12.70 7.52 23.28
N GLY A 105 -11.69 8.14 23.90
CA GLY A 105 -11.43 8.08 25.35
C GLY A 105 -12.35 8.95 26.24
N GLY A 106 -13.44 9.52 25.70
CA GLY A 106 -14.37 10.41 26.43
C GLY A 106 -15.73 9.78 26.75
N ALA A 107 -16.42 10.27 27.78
CA ALA A 107 -17.73 9.78 28.21
C ALA A 107 -18.90 10.07 27.24
N ALA A 108 -18.67 10.86 26.19
CA ALA A 108 -19.65 11.22 25.17
C ALA A 108 -19.17 10.77 23.78
N ALA A 109 -20.11 10.36 22.92
CA ALA A 109 -19.84 10.01 21.54
C ALA A 109 -19.11 11.17 20.82
N PRO A 110 -17.92 10.94 20.23
CA PRO A 110 -17.16 12.01 19.61
C PRO A 110 -17.91 12.59 18.41
N LEU A 111 -18.10 13.92 18.40
CA LEU A 111 -18.54 14.70 17.24
C LEU A 111 -17.33 15.36 16.59
N LEU A 112 -17.05 15.00 15.33
CA LEU A 112 -16.05 15.65 14.49
C LEU A 112 -16.74 16.56 13.47
N VAL A 113 -16.44 17.86 13.49
CA VAL A 113 -16.95 18.82 12.50
C VAL A 113 -15.84 19.17 11.50
N VAL A 114 -16.05 18.86 10.22
CA VAL A 114 -15.10 19.20 9.14
C VAL A 114 -15.65 20.34 8.30
N TRP A 115 -14.91 21.45 8.22
CA TRP A 115 -15.25 22.58 7.38
C TRP A 115 -14.52 22.52 6.05
N GLN A 116 -15.25 22.43 4.95
CA GLN A 116 -14.66 22.36 3.61
C GLN A 116 -14.83 23.68 2.82
N PRO A 117 -13.95 23.97 1.84
CA PRO A 117 -14.11 25.11 0.94
C PRO A 117 -15.39 24.98 0.10
N LEU A 118 -15.73 26.04 -0.63
CA LEU A 118 -16.79 25.98 -1.65
C LEU A 118 -16.40 25.06 -2.83
N SER A 119 -15.11 24.81 -3.06
CA SER A 119 -14.65 23.86 -4.07
C SER A 119 -15.07 22.44 -3.72
N ASP A 120 -15.59 21.70 -4.70
CA ASP A 120 -16.21 20.38 -4.47
C ASP A 120 -15.21 19.23 -4.20
N CYS A 121 -13.90 19.50 -4.14
CA CYS A 121 -12.88 18.48 -3.91
C CYS A 121 -12.00 18.77 -2.68
N LEU A 122 -12.08 17.89 -1.68
CA LEU A 122 -11.03 17.73 -0.68
C LEU A 122 -9.83 17.01 -1.33
N PRO A 123 -8.59 17.41 -1.02
CA PRO A 123 -7.41 16.64 -1.43
C PRO A 123 -7.51 15.17 -0.97
N ASP A 124 -7.05 14.25 -1.83
CA ASP A 124 -7.28 12.81 -1.66
C ASP A 124 -6.74 12.25 -0.34
N ASP A 125 -5.58 12.73 0.14
CA ASP A 125 -4.98 12.32 1.41
C ASP A 125 -5.89 12.63 2.61
N ASN A 126 -6.48 13.82 2.63
CA ASN A 126 -7.42 14.26 3.67
C ASN A 126 -8.77 13.54 3.54
N ALA A 127 -9.24 13.33 2.32
CA ALA A 127 -10.48 12.60 2.06
C ALA A 127 -10.39 11.14 2.54
N TRP A 128 -9.26 10.46 2.26
CA TRP A 128 -8.99 9.11 2.74
C TRP A 128 -8.93 9.05 4.26
N PHE A 129 -8.19 9.97 4.89
CA PHE A 129 -8.09 10.05 6.35
C PHE A 129 -9.46 10.21 7.00
N LEU A 130 -10.27 11.17 6.54
CA LEU A 130 -11.59 11.43 7.11
C LEU A 130 -12.55 10.25 6.91
N ARG A 131 -12.50 9.57 5.76
CA ARG A 131 -13.31 8.37 5.49
C ARG A 131 -12.94 7.23 6.45
N LEU A 132 -11.64 6.95 6.58
CA LEU A 132 -11.14 5.86 7.43
C LEU A 132 -11.34 6.15 8.92
N LEU A 133 -11.30 7.42 9.32
CA LEU A 133 -11.61 7.84 10.67
C LEU A 133 -13.11 7.76 10.95
N ALA A 134 -13.97 8.21 10.03
CA ALA A 134 -15.43 8.13 10.17
C ALA A 134 -15.90 6.70 10.45
N ALA A 135 -15.45 5.73 9.66
CA ALA A 135 -15.80 4.32 9.84
C ALA A 135 -15.43 3.81 11.25
N ARG A 136 -14.27 4.23 11.77
CA ARG A 136 -13.82 3.86 13.14
C ARG A 136 -14.65 4.55 14.22
N LEU A 137 -14.97 5.83 14.04
CA LEU A 137 -15.82 6.58 14.97
C LEU A 137 -17.22 5.96 15.03
N GLU A 138 -17.84 5.67 13.88
CA GLU A 138 -19.16 5.05 13.78
C GLU A 138 -19.21 3.68 14.47
N ALA A 139 -18.18 2.85 14.28
CA ALA A 139 -18.05 1.57 14.97
C ALA A 139 -17.96 1.72 16.51
N ALA A 140 -17.51 2.87 17.01
CA ALA A 140 -17.48 3.22 18.43
C ALA A 140 -18.67 4.08 18.89
N GLY A 141 -19.70 4.26 18.05
CA GLY A 141 -20.89 5.07 18.36
C GLY A 141 -20.69 6.59 18.22
N GLY A 142 -19.56 7.04 17.69
CA GLY A 142 -19.27 8.43 17.32
C GLY A 142 -19.88 8.84 15.99
N ARG A 143 -19.74 10.12 15.63
CA ARG A 143 -20.23 10.66 14.35
C ARG A 143 -19.31 11.71 13.74
N LEU A 144 -19.18 11.67 12.42
CA LEU A 144 -18.56 12.73 11.63
C LEU A 144 -19.65 13.61 11.00
N VAL A 145 -19.50 14.93 11.10
CA VAL A 145 -20.38 15.92 10.45
C VAL A 145 -19.56 16.78 9.50
N LEU A 146 -20.01 16.83 8.25
CA LEU A 146 -19.44 17.70 7.23
C LEU A 146 -20.22 19.01 7.21
N ALA A 147 -19.54 20.11 7.51
CA ALA A 147 -20.08 21.45 7.42
C ALA A 147 -19.53 22.14 6.15
N ARG A 148 -20.42 22.60 5.28
CA ARG A 148 -20.02 23.45 4.15
C ARG A 148 -20.05 24.91 4.58
N ARG A 149 -19.00 25.65 4.23
CA ARG A 149 -18.96 27.08 4.46
C ARG A 149 -20.03 27.81 3.65
N ALA A 150 -20.83 28.66 4.30
CA ALA A 150 -21.72 29.60 3.62
C ALA A 150 -20.94 30.81 3.06
N PRO A 151 -21.31 31.34 1.87
CA PRO A 151 -20.73 32.57 1.35
C PRO A 151 -21.03 33.73 2.32
N GLY A 152 -20.00 34.51 2.65
CA GLY A 152 -20.11 35.62 3.61
C GLY A 152 -19.05 36.69 3.33
N VAL A 153 -19.34 37.93 3.75
CA VAL A 153 -18.44 39.09 3.61
C VAL A 153 -17.41 39.02 4.73
N GLY A 154 -16.27 38.39 4.45
CA GLY A 154 -15.20 38.24 5.43
C GLY A 154 -14.46 39.55 5.70
N ALA A 155 -14.23 39.88 6.98
CA ALA A 155 -13.46 41.05 7.43
C ALA A 155 -12.18 40.67 8.20
N ALA A 156 -11.89 39.37 8.36
CA ALA A 156 -10.75 38.95 9.18
C ALA A 156 -9.39 39.25 8.50
N PRO A 157 -8.36 39.68 9.26
CA PRO A 157 -7.02 39.89 8.73
C PRO A 157 -6.45 38.61 8.10
N ALA A 158 -5.67 38.76 7.02
CA ALA A 158 -5.06 37.62 6.33
C ALA A 158 -4.32 36.68 7.28
N ALA A 159 -3.43 37.18 8.14
CA ALA A 159 -2.68 36.33 9.06
C ALA A 159 -3.57 35.52 10.04
N ALA A 160 -4.66 36.09 10.55
CA ALA A 160 -5.61 35.40 11.44
C ALA A 160 -6.50 34.39 10.69
N CYS A 161 -6.72 34.59 9.39
CA CYS A 161 -7.39 33.63 8.52
C CYS A 161 -6.52 32.40 8.22
N LEU A 162 -5.19 32.57 8.14
CA LEU A 162 -4.25 31.56 7.64
C LEU A 162 -3.74 30.59 8.68
N GLU A 163 -3.79 30.95 9.96
CA GLU A 163 -3.41 30.07 11.06
C GLU A 163 -4.52 29.94 12.12
N PRO A 164 -5.72 29.46 11.75
CA PRO A 164 -6.87 29.54 12.65
C PRO A 164 -6.64 28.79 13.95
N HIS A 165 -6.00 27.63 13.89
CA HIS A 165 -5.75 26.68 14.99
C HIS A 165 -4.42 26.92 15.74
N LEU A 166 -3.63 27.94 15.39
CA LEU A 166 -2.35 28.24 16.06
C LEU A 166 -2.38 29.58 16.83
N LEU A 167 -3.52 30.27 16.85
CA LEU A 167 -3.67 31.43 17.71
C LEU A 167 -3.50 30.99 19.17
N ALA A 168 -2.39 31.38 19.81
CA ALA A 168 -2.13 31.14 21.23
C ALA A 168 -2.99 32.04 22.15
N ALA A 169 -3.61 33.07 21.57
CA ALA A 169 -4.53 34.00 22.21
C ALA A 169 -5.65 34.36 21.22
N PRO A 170 -6.87 34.69 21.69
CA PRO A 170 -7.95 35.11 20.81
C PRO A 170 -7.55 36.34 19.99
N ALA A 171 -7.92 36.38 18.71
CA ALA A 171 -7.72 37.56 17.89
C ALA A 171 -8.65 38.69 18.39
N GLU A 172 -8.09 39.83 18.82
CA GLU A 172 -8.85 40.97 19.37
C GLU A 172 -9.98 41.47 18.43
N GLN A 173 -9.87 41.20 17.14
CA GLN A 173 -10.76 41.72 16.09
C GLN A 173 -11.67 40.65 15.46
N ALA A 174 -11.64 39.38 15.90
CA ALA A 174 -12.44 38.32 15.30
C ALA A 174 -12.97 37.31 16.35
N PRO A 175 -14.28 36.97 16.36
CA PRO A 175 -14.82 35.88 17.17
C PRO A 175 -14.07 34.58 16.89
N CYS A 176 -13.42 34.08 17.94
CA CYS A 176 -12.66 32.85 17.95
C CYS A 176 -13.34 31.82 18.86
N HIS A 177 -13.36 30.56 18.42
CA HIS A 177 -13.84 29.45 19.25
C HIS A 177 -12.64 28.73 19.87
N ARG A 178 -12.64 28.50 21.18
CA ARG A 178 -11.57 27.72 21.83
C ARG A 178 -11.73 26.25 21.48
N LEU A 179 -10.68 25.64 20.95
CA LEU A 179 -10.57 24.22 20.62
C LEU A 179 -10.00 23.44 21.81
N ARG A 180 -10.07 22.10 21.70
CA ARG A 180 -9.29 21.22 22.56
C ARG A 180 -7.79 21.50 22.40
N GLY A 181 -7.00 21.29 23.45
CA GLY A 181 -5.57 21.64 23.45
C GLY A 181 -5.26 23.13 23.63
N GLY A 182 -6.27 23.97 23.91
CA GLY A 182 -6.06 25.40 24.23
C GLY A 182 -5.88 26.31 23.02
N GLN A 183 -5.96 25.76 21.81
CA GLN A 183 -5.96 26.50 20.55
C GLN A 183 -7.27 27.27 20.38
N PHE A 184 -7.28 28.25 19.46
CA PHE A 184 -8.49 28.95 19.06
C PHE A 184 -8.82 28.62 17.60
N LEU A 185 -10.00 28.96 17.09
CA LEU A 185 -10.43 28.82 15.71
C LEU A 185 -11.12 30.11 15.30
N CYS A 186 -10.52 30.88 14.40
CA CYS A 186 -11.19 32.01 13.77
C CYS A 186 -12.40 31.51 12.97
N CYS A 187 -13.57 32.12 13.17
CA CYS A 187 -14.78 31.69 12.48
C CYS A 187 -14.60 31.66 10.95
N PRO A 188 -14.84 30.52 10.27
CA PRO A 188 -14.58 30.43 8.84
C PRO A 188 -15.46 31.33 7.96
N SER A 189 -16.63 31.77 8.45
CA SER A 189 -17.48 32.74 7.73
C SER A 189 -16.82 34.11 7.58
N GLN A 190 -15.81 34.42 8.39
CA GLN A 190 -15.13 35.72 8.39
C GLN A 190 -13.92 35.81 7.46
N ARG A 191 -13.55 34.70 6.80
CA ARG A 191 -12.40 34.68 5.89
C ARG A 191 -12.84 35.17 4.51
N PRO A 192 -12.08 35.97 3.77
CA PRO A 192 -12.44 36.25 2.38
C PRO A 192 -12.35 34.96 1.54
N LEU A 193 -13.27 34.80 0.58
CA LEU A 193 -13.21 33.72 -0.42
C LEU A 193 -12.26 34.10 -1.56
N ASP A 194 -12.36 35.36 -1.99
CA ASP A 194 -11.51 35.95 -3.00
C ASP A 194 -10.65 37.02 -2.35
N TRP A 195 -9.33 36.88 -2.50
CA TRP A 195 -8.40 37.91 -2.07
C TRP A 195 -8.35 39.00 -3.13
N PRO A 196 -8.54 40.29 -2.76
CA PRO A 196 -8.37 41.37 -3.72
C PRO A 196 -6.93 41.39 -4.24
N PRO A 197 -6.66 41.86 -5.47
CA PRO A 197 -5.30 41.94 -6.01
C PRO A 197 -4.30 42.69 -5.10
N THR A 198 -4.79 43.66 -4.32
CA THR A 198 -4.02 44.40 -3.33
C THR A 198 -3.48 43.54 -2.18
N ALA A 199 -4.04 42.35 -1.94
CA ALA A 199 -3.55 41.41 -0.94
C ALA A 199 -2.26 40.69 -1.35
N ARG A 200 -1.89 40.68 -2.64
CA ARG A 200 -0.70 39.97 -3.13
C ARG A 200 0.59 40.41 -2.43
N ALA A 201 0.77 41.72 -2.22
CA ALA A 201 1.94 42.26 -1.52
C ALA A 201 2.03 41.75 -0.07
N ARG A 202 0.89 41.52 0.60
CA ARG A 202 0.86 40.95 1.95
C ARG A 202 1.27 39.49 1.96
N PHE A 203 0.90 38.73 0.93
CA PHE A 203 1.40 37.36 0.77
C PHE A 203 2.89 37.32 0.48
N ASP A 204 3.42 38.24 -0.33
CA ASP A 204 4.86 38.31 -0.56
C ASP A 204 5.63 38.58 0.75
N GLN A 205 5.13 39.50 1.58
CA GLN A 205 5.68 39.77 2.92
C GLN A 205 5.60 38.55 3.83
N LEU A 206 4.49 37.80 3.77
CA LEU A 206 4.30 36.58 4.55
C LEU A 206 5.26 35.46 4.12
N ALA A 207 5.46 35.27 2.82
CA ALA A 207 6.40 34.31 2.26
C ALA A 207 7.85 34.63 2.65
N ALA A 208 8.19 35.91 2.74
CA ALA A 208 9.52 36.40 3.10
C ALA A 208 9.77 36.45 4.62
N ARG A 209 8.75 36.22 5.46
CA ARG A 209 8.87 36.36 6.92
C ARG A 209 9.87 35.34 7.49
N PRO A 210 10.91 35.80 8.21
CA PRO A 210 11.86 34.90 8.88
C PRO A 210 11.13 33.97 9.86
N GLY A 211 11.51 32.70 9.87
CA GLY A 211 10.91 31.68 10.76
C GLY A 211 9.52 31.19 10.34
N ALA A 212 8.92 31.71 9.27
CA ALA A 212 7.66 31.15 8.75
C ALA A 212 7.83 29.66 8.43
N PRO A 213 6.86 28.79 8.75
CA PRO A 213 6.96 27.38 8.38
C PRO A 213 6.84 27.21 6.85
N ALA A 214 7.40 26.13 6.31
CA ALA A 214 7.48 25.91 4.86
C ALA A 214 6.12 25.93 4.15
N TRP A 215 5.10 25.36 4.78
CA TRP A 215 3.74 25.33 4.25
C TRP A 215 3.11 26.72 4.14
N LEU A 216 3.40 27.62 5.10
CA LEU A 216 2.87 28.99 5.10
C LEU A 216 3.54 29.81 3.99
N ARG A 217 4.84 29.60 3.78
CA ARG A 217 5.55 30.17 2.62
C ARG A 217 4.98 29.66 1.30
N ALA A 218 4.66 28.37 1.22
CA ALA A 218 4.09 27.77 0.02
C ALA A 218 2.69 28.30 -0.29
N TYR A 219 1.82 28.37 0.73
CA TYR A 219 0.53 29.04 0.65
C TYR A 219 0.70 30.48 0.12
N ALA A 220 1.56 31.26 0.76
CA ALA A 220 1.79 32.65 0.41
C ALA A 220 2.35 32.80 -1.02
N ALA A 221 3.25 31.91 -1.44
CA ALA A 221 3.80 31.90 -2.80
C ALA A 221 2.74 31.61 -3.89
N CYS A 222 1.73 30.81 -3.58
CA CYS A 222 0.61 30.54 -4.49
C CYS A 222 -0.33 31.73 -4.65
N HIS A 223 -0.44 32.60 -3.64
CA HIS A 223 -1.34 33.76 -3.68
C HIS A 223 -0.62 35.10 -3.89
N GLY A 224 0.70 35.15 -3.76
CA GLY A 224 1.55 36.34 -3.96
C GLY A 224 1.87 36.65 -5.43
N ASN A 225 2.73 37.64 -5.64
CA ASN A 225 3.19 38.01 -6.98
C ASN A 225 4.25 37.02 -7.46
N SER A 226 4.12 36.54 -8.71
CA SER A 226 5.06 35.57 -9.31
C SER A 226 6.52 36.05 -9.28
N TYR A 227 6.74 37.37 -9.27
CA TYR A 227 8.07 37.96 -9.19
C TYR A 227 8.80 37.60 -7.89
N PHE A 228 8.14 37.53 -6.73
CA PHE A 228 8.81 37.31 -5.44
C PHE A 228 8.90 35.83 -5.04
N VAL A 229 8.29 34.93 -5.81
CA VAL A 229 8.28 33.50 -5.51
C VAL A 229 9.65 32.88 -5.78
N GLN A 230 10.20 32.21 -4.77
CA GLN A 230 11.41 31.39 -4.90
C GLN A 230 11.02 29.96 -5.33
N SER A 231 11.19 29.66 -6.61
CA SER A 231 10.74 28.38 -7.20
C SER A 231 11.48 27.14 -6.66
N GLY A 232 12.76 27.25 -6.31
CA GLY A 232 13.55 26.15 -5.72
C GLY A 232 12.94 25.64 -4.40
N PRO A 233 12.89 26.47 -3.34
CA PRO A 233 12.27 26.11 -2.07
C PRO A 233 10.82 25.64 -2.20
N LEU A 234 10.04 26.24 -3.11
CA LEU A 234 8.67 25.81 -3.38
C LEU A 234 8.63 24.40 -3.99
N SER A 235 9.55 24.09 -4.91
CA SER A 235 9.69 22.77 -5.51
C SER A 235 10.14 21.72 -4.50
N ASP A 236 11.06 22.05 -3.60
CA ASP A 236 11.52 21.14 -2.54
C ASP A 236 10.41 20.84 -1.54
N HIS A 237 9.63 21.86 -1.15
CA HIS A 237 8.45 21.64 -0.31
C HIS A 237 7.40 20.79 -1.02
N ALA A 238 7.18 21.00 -2.33
CA ALA A 238 6.27 20.15 -3.10
C ALA A 238 6.70 18.67 -3.11
N TRP A 239 8.01 18.41 -3.19
CA TRP A 239 8.55 17.05 -3.12
C TRP A 239 8.30 16.41 -1.76
N ALA A 240 8.54 17.16 -0.67
CA ALA A 240 8.19 16.71 0.68
C ALA A 240 6.68 16.39 0.79
N CYS A 241 5.82 17.24 0.22
CA CYS A 241 4.38 16.99 0.21
C CYS A 241 4.01 15.68 -0.50
N HIS A 242 4.63 15.37 -1.64
CA HIS A 242 4.39 14.12 -2.36
C HIS A 242 4.83 12.89 -1.56
N ALA A 243 5.98 12.97 -0.89
CA ALA A 243 6.48 11.89 -0.04
C ALA A 243 5.53 11.56 1.13
N GLU A 244 4.85 12.58 1.65
CA GLU A 244 3.81 12.44 2.67
C GLU A 244 2.42 12.03 2.10
N GLY A 245 2.33 11.74 0.80
CA GLY A 245 1.10 11.30 0.14
C GLY A 245 0.20 12.43 -0.41
N ALA A 246 0.57 13.69 -0.22
CA ALA A 246 -0.21 14.84 -0.71
C ALA A 246 0.12 15.18 -2.18
N THR A 247 -0.10 14.22 -3.07
CA THR A 247 0.25 14.29 -4.50
C THR A 247 -0.41 15.46 -5.22
N SER A 248 -1.70 15.73 -4.98
CA SER A 248 -2.43 16.84 -5.61
C SER A 248 -1.89 18.20 -5.18
N LEU A 249 -1.56 18.38 -3.90
CA LEU A 249 -0.90 19.58 -3.40
C LEU A 249 0.50 19.73 -4.02
N ALA A 250 1.29 18.67 -4.07
CA ALA A 250 2.61 18.68 -4.68
C ALA A 250 2.57 19.12 -6.16
N MET A 251 1.62 18.60 -6.94
CA MET A 251 1.45 19.02 -8.34
C MET A 251 1.07 20.50 -8.46
N LEU A 252 0.18 21.00 -7.60
CA LEU A 252 -0.20 22.42 -7.56
C LEU A 252 1.03 23.31 -7.26
N LEU A 253 1.82 22.94 -6.26
CA LEU A 253 3.01 23.69 -5.87
C LEU A 253 4.10 23.67 -6.95
N LEU A 254 4.32 22.52 -7.61
CA LEU A 254 5.27 22.44 -8.73
C LEU A 254 4.82 23.21 -9.96
N GLN A 255 3.53 23.22 -10.27
CA GLN A 255 2.98 24.03 -11.35
C GLN A 255 3.25 25.52 -11.08
N ARG A 256 3.00 25.98 -9.85
CA ARG A 256 3.33 27.34 -9.43
C ARG A 256 4.83 27.63 -9.50
N ALA A 257 5.67 26.71 -9.02
CA ALA A 257 7.12 26.83 -9.08
C ALA A 257 7.63 26.94 -10.53
N ARG A 258 7.04 26.18 -11.46
CA ARG A 258 7.37 26.23 -12.89
C ARG A 258 7.04 27.58 -13.49
N GLU A 259 5.87 28.12 -13.20
CA GLU A 259 5.41 29.44 -13.67
C GLU A 259 6.30 30.58 -13.16
N CYS A 260 6.82 30.46 -11.93
CA CYS A 260 7.66 31.48 -11.31
C CYS A 260 9.16 31.30 -11.59
N SER A 261 9.57 30.17 -12.17
CA SER A 261 10.98 29.92 -12.51
C SER A 261 11.44 30.88 -13.59
N ARG A 262 12.53 31.62 -13.33
CA ARG A 262 13.10 32.60 -14.27
C ARG A 262 14.08 31.96 -15.23
N GLU A 263 14.93 31.08 -14.70
CA GLU A 263 15.97 30.41 -15.46
C GLU A 263 15.42 29.19 -16.24
N PRO A 264 15.79 29.02 -17.53
CA PRO A 264 15.33 27.88 -18.33
C PRO A 264 15.67 26.51 -17.70
N VAL A 265 16.87 26.35 -17.15
CA VAL A 265 17.32 25.09 -16.52
C VAL A 265 16.52 24.78 -15.25
N GLN A 266 16.25 25.79 -14.42
CA GLN A 266 15.43 25.63 -13.23
C GLN A 266 13.99 25.25 -13.59
N ARG A 267 13.41 25.93 -14.60
CA ARG A 267 12.07 25.60 -15.10
C ARG A 267 11.99 24.16 -15.61
N ALA A 268 13.00 23.71 -16.36
CA ALA A 268 13.09 22.33 -16.85
C ALA A 268 13.22 21.31 -15.71
N THR A 269 13.99 21.64 -14.66
CA THR A 269 14.14 20.79 -13.47
C THR A 269 12.82 20.64 -12.70
N VAL A 270 12.10 21.75 -12.48
CA VAL A 270 10.77 21.73 -11.85
C VAL A 270 9.77 20.93 -12.70
N LEU A 271 9.81 21.11 -14.02
CA LEU A 271 8.97 20.34 -14.94
C LEU A 271 9.30 18.84 -14.89
N ALA A 272 10.57 18.46 -14.79
CA ALA A 272 10.98 17.07 -14.67
C ALA A 272 10.41 16.44 -13.39
N ARG A 273 10.51 17.14 -12.24
CA ARG A 273 9.87 16.72 -10.98
C ARG A 273 8.36 16.57 -11.13
N LEU A 274 7.68 17.53 -11.78
CA LEU A 274 6.24 17.49 -12.00
C LEU A 274 5.83 16.29 -12.86
N GLN A 275 6.57 16.00 -13.94
CA GLN A 275 6.34 14.83 -14.78
C GLN A 275 6.55 13.52 -14.00
N GLY A 276 7.61 13.45 -13.16
CA GLY A 276 7.83 12.30 -12.27
C GLY A 276 6.63 12.02 -11.37
N ILE A 277 6.09 13.05 -10.71
CA ILE A 277 4.90 12.93 -9.86
C ILE A 277 3.65 12.56 -10.66
N ARG A 278 3.42 13.16 -11.84
CA ARG A 278 2.28 12.81 -12.70
C ARG A 278 2.31 11.33 -13.10
N ILE A 279 3.48 10.82 -13.49
CA ILE A 279 3.67 9.41 -13.83
C ILE A 279 3.42 8.51 -12.61
N ALA A 280 4.02 8.83 -11.47
CA ALA A 280 3.85 8.05 -10.22
C ALA A 280 2.39 8.04 -9.75
N GLY A 281 1.68 9.17 -9.88
CA GLY A 281 0.27 9.34 -9.55
C GLY A 281 -0.71 8.88 -10.64
N HIS A 282 -0.23 8.20 -11.69
CA HIS A 282 -1.06 7.76 -12.83
C HIS A 282 -1.83 8.89 -13.56
N ASN A 283 -1.40 10.15 -13.42
CA ASN A 283 -1.95 11.29 -14.16
C ASN A 283 -1.32 11.38 -15.57
N PHE A 284 -1.51 10.32 -16.35
CA PHE A 284 -0.94 10.19 -17.68
C PHE A 284 -1.53 11.20 -18.67
N ALA A 285 -2.79 11.59 -18.49
CA ALA A 285 -3.46 12.56 -19.36
C ALA A 285 -2.77 13.93 -19.35
N ASP A 286 -2.42 14.44 -18.16
CA ASP A 286 -1.71 15.71 -18.06
C ASP A 286 -0.23 15.57 -18.45
N ALA A 287 0.39 14.42 -18.14
CA ALA A 287 1.77 14.15 -18.55
C ALA A 287 1.95 14.13 -20.08
N ALA A 288 1.03 13.48 -20.80
CA ALA A 288 1.05 13.32 -22.25
C ALA A 288 0.80 14.63 -23.03
N ARG A 289 0.11 15.61 -22.41
CA ARG A 289 -0.18 16.93 -23.00
C ARG A 289 0.99 17.90 -22.93
N GLU A 290 2.08 17.54 -22.27
CA GLU A 290 3.24 18.41 -22.13
C GLU A 290 3.94 18.64 -23.49
N ALA A 291 4.39 19.87 -23.71
CA ALA A 291 5.08 20.23 -24.94
C ALA A 291 6.44 19.51 -25.07
N ALA A 292 6.90 19.35 -26.32
CA ALA A 292 8.22 18.81 -26.59
C ALA A 292 9.31 19.66 -25.89
N PRO A 293 10.31 19.02 -25.26
CA PRO A 293 11.36 19.76 -24.55
C PRO A 293 12.23 20.52 -25.55
N ALA A 294 12.62 21.75 -25.20
CA ALA A 294 13.41 22.62 -26.07
C ALA A 294 14.82 22.06 -26.31
N HIS A 295 15.35 22.26 -27.52
CA HIS A 295 16.67 21.73 -27.91
C HIS A 295 17.83 22.25 -27.06
N ASN A 296 17.72 23.47 -26.53
CA ASN A 296 18.74 24.10 -25.68
C ASN A 296 18.71 23.67 -24.21
N MET A 297 17.81 22.76 -23.80
CA MET A 297 17.81 22.20 -22.44
C MET A 297 19.00 21.25 -22.24
N PRO A 298 19.50 21.09 -20.99
CA PRO A 298 20.48 20.05 -20.66
C PRO A 298 20.00 18.68 -21.14
N ALA A 299 20.88 17.93 -21.80
CA ALA A 299 20.52 16.68 -22.47
C ALA A 299 19.84 15.65 -21.54
N PRO A 300 20.29 15.43 -20.28
CA PRO A 300 19.62 14.51 -19.36
C PRO A 300 18.17 14.90 -19.05
N LEU A 301 17.90 16.20 -18.86
CA LEU A 301 16.54 16.69 -18.60
C LEU A 301 15.66 16.58 -19.84
N ARG A 302 16.21 16.91 -21.02
CA ARG A 302 15.52 16.79 -22.30
C ARG A 302 15.13 15.34 -22.59
N ASP A 303 16.04 14.40 -22.36
CA ASP A 303 15.79 12.97 -22.54
C ASP A 303 14.71 12.46 -21.59
N PHE A 304 14.81 12.79 -20.29
CA PHE A 304 13.80 12.43 -19.30
C PHE A 304 12.41 12.96 -19.67
N LEU A 305 12.29 14.25 -20.02
CA LEU A 305 11.00 14.86 -20.36
C LEU A 305 10.39 14.26 -21.63
N ARG A 306 11.21 13.98 -22.65
CA ARG A 306 10.76 13.29 -23.86
C ARG A 306 10.24 11.89 -23.52
N GLN A 307 11.00 11.13 -22.74
CA GLN A 307 10.62 9.77 -22.34
C GLN A 307 9.38 9.76 -21.44
N SER A 308 9.21 10.72 -20.53
CA SER A 308 8.02 10.79 -19.66
C SER A 308 6.75 11.06 -20.46
N VAL A 309 6.81 11.97 -21.45
CA VAL A 309 5.71 12.20 -22.39
C VAL A 309 5.41 10.94 -23.21
N GLY A 310 6.43 10.30 -23.75
CA GLY A 310 6.29 9.03 -24.48
C GLY A 310 5.66 7.93 -23.64
N TRP A 311 6.10 7.78 -22.39
CA TRP A 311 5.55 6.83 -21.44
C TRP A 311 4.07 7.13 -21.15
N ALA A 312 3.72 8.38 -20.86
CA ALA A 312 2.34 8.78 -20.60
C ALA A 312 1.42 8.46 -21.80
N ARG A 313 1.87 8.74 -23.03
CA ARG A 313 1.11 8.42 -24.25
C ARG A 313 0.91 6.91 -24.42
N ILE A 314 1.96 6.11 -24.22
CA ILE A 314 1.86 4.64 -24.20
C ILE A 314 0.82 4.17 -23.18
N MET A 315 0.81 4.76 -21.98
CA MET A 315 -0.13 4.40 -20.92
C MET A 315 -1.60 4.73 -21.25
N LEU A 316 -1.83 5.78 -22.04
CA LEU A 316 -3.14 6.15 -22.59
C LEU A 316 -3.54 5.34 -23.85
N GLY A 317 -2.66 4.47 -24.35
CA GLY A 317 -2.89 3.68 -25.57
C GLY A 317 -2.53 4.41 -26.87
N ASP A 318 -2.04 5.65 -26.77
CA ASP A 318 -1.48 6.37 -27.92
C ASP A 318 -0.04 5.91 -28.17
N THR A 319 0.10 4.97 -29.09
CA THR A 319 1.40 4.42 -29.49
C THR A 319 1.96 5.11 -30.75
N ALA A 320 1.26 6.11 -31.28
CA ALA A 320 1.71 6.87 -32.45
C ALA A 320 2.91 7.75 -32.06
N GLY A 321 4.06 7.53 -32.70
CA GLY A 321 5.30 8.26 -32.40
C GLY A 321 6.17 7.62 -31.31
N LEU A 322 6.00 6.34 -31.02
CA LEU A 322 6.90 5.54 -30.18
C LEU A 322 8.39 5.76 -30.53
N ALA A 323 8.72 5.74 -31.82
CA ALA A 323 10.07 6.00 -32.32
C ALA A 323 10.56 7.44 -32.07
N ALA A 324 9.66 8.43 -32.03
CA ALA A 324 10.04 9.81 -31.75
C ALA A 324 10.45 10.02 -30.27
N HIS A 325 9.91 9.20 -29.35
CA HIS A 325 10.20 9.33 -27.92
C HIS A 325 11.32 8.40 -27.44
N PHE A 326 11.40 7.19 -28.02
CA PHE A 326 12.32 6.13 -27.59
C PHE A 326 13.29 5.63 -28.69
N GLY A 327 13.17 6.12 -29.92
CA GLY A 327 14.00 5.67 -31.05
C GLY A 327 15.36 6.38 -31.17
N GLN A 328 15.60 7.43 -30.38
CA GLN A 328 16.92 8.06 -30.29
C GLN A 328 17.67 7.48 -29.07
N PRO A 329 18.94 7.07 -29.21
CA PRO A 329 19.75 6.69 -28.07
C PRO A 329 19.81 7.88 -27.10
N GLY A 330 19.47 7.63 -25.83
CA GLY A 330 19.58 8.64 -24.79
C GLY A 330 21.04 8.95 -24.46
N THR A 331 21.24 9.88 -23.53
CA THR A 331 22.57 10.19 -22.98
C THR A 331 23.11 9.16 -21.98
N ALA A 332 22.30 8.20 -21.56
CA ALA A 332 22.73 7.15 -20.64
C ALA A 332 23.65 6.14 -21.35
N PRO A 333 24.65 5.56 -20.66
CA PRO A 333 25.48 4.50 -21.22
C PRO A 333 24.65 3.32 -21.74
N ALA A 334 25.15 2.63 -22.77
CA ALA A 334 24.60 1.34 -23.17
C ALA A 334 24.57 0.40 -21.95
N ASP A 335 23.49 -0.38 -21.82
CA ASP A 335 23.25 -1.31 -20.71
C ASP A 335 23.20 -0.70 -19.30
N SER A 336 23.16 0.64 -19.19
CA SER A 336 22.90 1.28 -17.89
C SER A 336 21.50 0.95 -17.39
N ARG A 337 21.31 1.02 -16.08
CA ARG A 337 20.00 0.81 -15.44
C ARG A 337 18.93 1.73 -16.01
N GLU A 338 19.26 2.99 -16.29
CA GLU A 338 18.39 3.93 -16.99
C GLU A 338 18.05 3.38 -18.38
N GLN A 339 19.03 3.06 -19.22
CA GLN A 339 18.76 2.58 -20.57
C GLN A 339 17.86 1.33 -20.58
N LEU A 340 18.07 0.40 -19.65
CA LEU A 340 17.24 -0.82 -19.53
C LEU A 340 15.78 -0.51 -19.13
N TYR A 341 15.53 0.45 -18.24
CA TYR A 341 14.17 0.89 -17.97
C TYR A 341 13.51 1.57 -19.18
N ALA A 342 14.28 2.35 -19.97
CA ALA A 342 13.77 2.97 -21.18
C ALA A 342 13.38 1.92 -22.21
N MET A 343 14.20 0.88 -22.36
CA MET A 343 13.89 -0.28 -23.20
C MET A 343 12.64 -1.03 -22.69
N ASN A 344 12.46 -1.20 -21.38
CA ASN A 344 11.27 -1.86 -20.85
C ASN A 344 9.97 -1.10 -21.16
N ILE A 345 9.98 0.24 -21.06
CA ILE A 345 8.83 1.07 -21.45
C ILE A 345 8.60 1.04 -22.96
N HIS A 346 9.68 1.03 -23.75
CA HIS A 346 9.60 0.90 -25.20
C HIS A 346 8.98 -0.46 -25.60
N ALA A 347 9.40 -1.56 -24.98
CA ALA A 347 8.82 -2.89 -25.19
C ALA A 347 7.31 -2.93 -24.85
N LEU A 348 6.89 -2.29 -23.76
CA LEU A 348 5.47 -2.13 -23.44
C LEU A 348 4.71 -1.41 -24.56
N GLY A 349 5.28 -0.35 -25.12
CA GLY A 349 4.67 0.37 -26.23
C GLY A 349 4.58 -0.46 -27.53
N LEU A 350 5.61 -1.25 -27.85
CA LEU A 350 5.57 -2.23 -28.95
C LEU A 350 4.46 -3.26 -28.75
N ALA A 351 4.32 -3.80 -27.54
CA ALA A 351 3.28 -4.75 -27.21
C ALA A 351 1.87 -4.14 -27.40
N ARG A 352 1.67 -2.91 -26.91
CA ARG A 352 0.40 -2.18 -27.05
C ARG A 352 0.07 -1.79 -28.50
N SER A 353 1.08 -1.65 -29.37
CA SER A 353 0.89 -1.41 -30.80
C SER A 353 0.72 -2.70 -31.62
N GLY A 354 0.50 -3.86 -30.97
CA GLY A 354 0.33 -5.15 -31.64
C GLY A 354 1.63 -5.82 -32.12
N ARG A 355 2.80 -5.24 -31.83
CA ARG A 355 4.12 -5.75 -32.24
C ARG A 355 4.71 -6.67 -31.15
N ALA A 356 3.94 -7.69 -30.77
CA ALA A 356 4.27 -8.55 -29.63
C ALA A 356 5.59 -9.34 -29.79
N GLY A 357 5.95 -9.72 -31.02
CA GLY A 357 7.23 -10.40 -31.31
C GLY A 357 8.43 -9.51 -30.99
N GLU A 358 8.42 -8.27 -31.50
CA GLU A 358 9.51 -7.31 -31.26
C GLU A 358 9.58 -6.86 -29.80
N ALA A 359 8.43 -6.76 -29.13
CA ALA A 359 8.38 -6.52 -27.69
C ALA A 359 9.08 -7.66 -26.92
N LEU A 360 8.84 -8.92 -27.29
CA LEU A 360 9.48 -10.08 -26.66
C LEU A 360 10.99 -10.09 -26.91
N ASP A 361 11.42 -9.85 -28.15
CA ASP A 361 12.84 -9.77 -28.49
C ASP A 361 13.55 -8.68 -27.67
N MET A 362 12.89 -7.54 -27.46
CA MET A 362 13.43 -6.47 -26.64
C MET A 362 13.53 -6.87 -25.16
N GLU A 363 12.49 -7.49 -24.59
CA GLU A 363 12.51 -7.95 -23.19
C GLU A 363 13.57 -9.04 -22.95
N LEU A 364 13.80 -9.94 -23.92
CA LEU A 364 14.87 -10.95 -23.84
C LEU A 364 16.27 -10.33 -23.93
N ARG A 365 16.44 -9.23 -24.68
CA ARG A 365 17.69 -8.45 -24.66
C ARG A 365 17.92 -7.80 -23.30
N ILE A 366 16.88 -7.25 -22.68
CA ILE A 366 16.96 -6.69 -21.31
C ILE A 366 17.36 -7.79 -20.31
N GLU A 367 16.76 -8.97 -20.41
CA GLU A 367 17.14 -10.12 -19.57
C GLU A 367 18.60 -10.52 -19.75
N ALA A 368 19.08 -10.62 -21.00
CA ALA A 368 20.46 -10.95 -21.31
C ALA A 368 21.46 -9.91 -20.77
N ALA A 369 21.18 -8.62 -20.98
CA ALA A 369 22.02 -7.52 -20.48
C ALA A 369 22.14 -7.55 -18.94
N ARG A 370 21.05 -7.86 -18.24
CA ARG A 370 21.06 -7.98 -16.77
C ARG A 370 21.87 -9.16 -16.25
N ARG A 371 21.96 -10.25 -17.01
CA ARG A 371 22.74 -11.46 -16.62
C ARG A 371 24.24 -11.29 -16.79
N LEU A 372 24.70 -10.36 -17.61
CA LEU A 372 26.12 -10.07 -17.82
C LEU A 372 26.70 -9.17 -16.70
N ASP A 373 26.12 -9.21 -15.49
CA ASP A 373 26.45 -8.39 -14.32
C ASP A 373 26.42 -6.86 -14.54
N ALA A 374 25.78 -6.37 -15.62
CA ALA A 374 25.72 -4.93 -15.90
C ALA A 374 24.87 -4.18 -14.85
N VAL A 375 23.81 -4.80 -14.32
CA VAL A 375 22.89 -4.21 -13.34
C VAL A 375 22.20 -5.28 -12.48
N ASP A 376 22.58 -5.39 -11.21
CA ASP A 376 21.83 -6.18 -10.21
C ASP A 376 20.66 -5.36 -9.62
N ASP A 377 19.52 -5.35 -10.33
CA ASP A 377 18.28 -4.69 -9.90
C ASP A 377 17.09 -5.68 -9.92
N ALA A 378 16.71 -6.19 -8.75
CA ALA A 378 15.59 -7.11 -8.57
C ALA A 378 14.23 -6.50 -8.97
N ARG A 379 14.09 -5.17 -8.99
CA ARG A 379 12.85 -4.50 -9.42
C ARG A 379 12.72 -4.55 -10.94
N LEU A 380 13.82 -4.30 -11.64
CA LEU A 380 13.90 -4.50 -13.08
C LEU A 380 13.68 -5.98 -13.43
N ALA A 381 14.24 -6.89 -12.62
CA ALA A 381 13.96 -8.33 -12.71
C ALA A 381 12.49 -8.68 -12.68
N TYR A 382 11.81 -8.14 -11.69
CA TYR A 382 10.39 -8.36 -11.50
C TYR A 382 9.56 -7.89 -12.72
N VAL A 383 9.75 -6.65 -13.17
CA VAL A 383 8.94 -6.11 -14.28
C VAL A 383 9.26 -6.76 -15.63
N ASN A 384 10.53 -7.02 -15.91
CA ASN A 384 10.96 -7.68 -17.15
C ASN A 384 10.41 -9.11 -17.22
N ASN A 385 10.54 -9.91 -16.15
CA ASN A 385 10.00 -11.27 -16.11
C ASN A 385 8.46 -11.28 -16.23
N LEU A 386 7.75 -10.35 -15.58
CA LEU A 386 6.29 -10.23 -15.75
C LEU A 386 5.88 -9.90 -17.19
N ASN A 387 6.60 -9.00 -17.86
CA ASN A 387 6.31 -8.63 -19.24
C ASN A 387 6.57 -9.80 -20.19
N ILE A 388 7.69 -10.51 -20.04
CA ILE A 388 8.00 -11.71 -20.81
C ILE A 388 6.90 -12.77 -20.61
N ALA A 389 6.50 -13.02 -19.36
CA ALA A 389 5.44 -13.99 -19.05
C ALA A 389 4.11 -13.64 -19.76
N ARG A 390 3.72 -12.36 -19.76
CA ARG A 390 2.51 -11.88 -20.44
C ARG A 390 2.58 -12.05 -21.95
N LEU A 391 3.74 -11.76 -22.57
CA LEU A 391 3.96 -11.93 -24.01
C LEU A 391 3.92 -13.41 -24.42
N TYR A 392 4.52 -14.31 -23.63
CA TYR A 392 4.41 -15.75 -23.87
C TYR A 392 2.97 -16.26 -23.69
N LYS A 393 2.26 -15.78 -22.67
CA LYS A 393 0.84 -16.12 -22.46
C LYS A 393 -0.02 -15.68 -23.64
N GLN A 394 0.20 -14.47 -24.17
CA GLN A 394 -0.50 -13.97 -25.36
C GLN A 394 -0.24 -14.84 -26.61
N ARG A 395 0.93 -15.48 -26.70
CA ARG A 395 1.32 -16.42 -27.75
C ARG A 395 0.98 -17.88 -27.42
N THR A 396 0.15 -18.12 -26.40
CA THR A 396 -0.25 -19.45 -25.89
C THR A 396 0.90 -20.39 -25.54
N GLN A 397 2.09 -19.84 -25.24
CA GLN A 397 3.26 -20.61 -24.75
C GLN A 397 3.22 -20.66 -23.23
N LEU A 398 2.32 -21.49 -22.70
CA LEU A 398 1.92 -21.46 -21.28
C LEU A 398 3.03 -21.92 -20.32
N ASP A 399 3.90 -22.84 -20.73
CA ASP A 399 5.00 -23.32 -19.88
C ASP A 399 6.04 -22.23 -19.63
N GLN A 400 6.40 -21.52 -20.70
CA GLN A 400 7.34 -20.39 -20.66
C GLN A 400 6.72 -19.25 -19.87
N ALA A 401 5.44 -18.94 -20.10
CA ALA A 401 4.72 -17.95 -19.31
C ALA A 401 4.75 -18.30 -17.81
N THR A 402 4.47 -19.55 -17.46
CA THR A 402 4.50 -20.05 -16.07
C THR A 402 5.89 -19.90 -15.46
N ARG A 403 6.94 -20.33 -16.18
CA ARG A 403 8.33 -20.18 -15.74
C ARG A 403 8.68 -18.72 -15.43
N TYR A 404 8.35 -17.79 -16.33
CA TYR A 404 8.67 -16.38 -16.12
C TYR A 404 7.82 -15.71 -15.03
N TYR A 405 6.56 -16.13 -14.83
CA TYR A 405 5.80 -15.69 -13.66
C TYR A 405 6.46 -16.14 -12.36
N GLU A 406 6.91 -17.39 -12.26
CA GLU A 406 7.60 -17.87 -11.06
C GLU A 406 8.94 -17.15 -10.85
N LEU A 407 9.70 -16.89 -11.91
CA LEU A 407 10.92 -16.06 -11.82
C LEU A 407 10.61 -14.62 -11.35
N ALA A 408 9.49 -14.04 -11.77
CA ALA A 408 9.07 -12.74 -11.26
C ALA A 408 8.72 -12.81 -9.77
N PHE A 409 7.87 -13.75 -9.36
CA PHE A 409 7.44 -13.88 -7.96
C PHE A 409 8.57 -14.32 -7.04
N ALA A 410 9.62 -14.99 -7.53
CA ALA A 410 10.81 -15.27 -6.73
C ALA A 410 11.49 -13.99 -6.21
N THR A 411 11.43 -12.88 -6.95
CA THR A 411 12.07 -11.60 -6.54
C THR A 411 11.49 -10.94 -5.30
N ASN A 412 10.28 -11.34 -4.89
CA ASN A 412 9.62 -10.83 -3.69
C ASN A 412 9.17 -11.92 -2.73
N TYR A 413 9.56 -13.19 -2.95
CA TYR A 413 9.24 -14.29 -2.04
C TYR A 413 9.83 -14.00 -0.64
N GLY A 414 9.02 -14.18 0.42
CA GLY A 414 9.43 -13.90 1.80
C GLY A 414 9.46 -12.42 2.20
N VAL A 415 8.93 -11.53 1.36
CA VAL A 415 8.67 -10.10 1.68
C VAL A 415 7.36 -9.59 1.06
N ARG A 416 6.51 -10.48 0.56
CA ARG A 416 5.25 -10.09 -0.08
C ARG A 416 4.30 -9.49 0.94
N SER A 417 3.65 -8.42 0.55
CA SER A 417 2.39 -8.01 1.17
C SER A 417 1.25 -8.97 0.82
N HIS A 418 0.16 -8.97 1.60
CA HIS A 418 -1.06 -9.72 1.27
C HIS A 418 -1.57 -9.41 -0.15
N ALA A 419 -1.52 -8.15 -0.59
CA ALA A 419 -1.90 -7.79 -1.95
C ALA A 419 -0.98 -8.41 -3.03
N GLU A 420 0.34 -8.51 -2.78
CA GLU A 420 1.26 -9.20 -3.70
C GLU A 420 1.03 -10.71 -3.72
N SER A 421 0.78 -11.33 -2.57
CA SER A 421 0.44 -12.75 -2.47
C SER A 421 -0.90 -13.04 -3.17
N ALA A 422 -1.89 -12.16 -3.00
CA ALA A 422 -3.16 -12.23 -3.72
C ALA A 422 -2.96 -12.11 -5.24
N HIS A 423 -2.10 -11.20 -5.69
CA HIS A 423 -1.77 -11.03 -7.11
C HIS A 423 -1.07 -12.28 -7.67
N ALA A 424 -0.06 -12.81 -6.98
CA ALA A 424 0.65 -14.01 -7.41
C ALA A 424 -0.29 -15.22 -7.49
N ALA A 425 -1.09 -15.44 -6.45
CA ALA A 425 -2.08 -16.52 -6.41
C ALA A 425 -3.15 -16.36 -7.52
N TRP A 426 -3.63 -15.15 -7.79
CA TRP A 426 -4.57 -14.91 -8.89
C TRP A 426 -3.99 -15.25 -10.26
N ILE A 427 -2.74 -14.85 -10.51
CA ILE A 427 -2.06 -15.17 -11.77
C ILE A 427 -1.85 -16.69 -11.90
N ARG A 428 -1.44 -17.37 -10.83
CA ARG A 428 -1.29 -18.83 -10.81
C ARG A 428 -2.62 -19.54 -11.04
N ALA A 429 -3.72 -19.05 -10.46
CA ALA A 429 -5.06 -19.58 -10.72
C ALA A 429 -5.43 -19.45 -12.20
N SER A 430 -5.13 -18.31 -12.82
CA SER A 430 -5.36 -18.09 -14.26
C SER A 430 -4.50 -19.01 -15.13
N MET A 431 -3.23 -19.23 -14.78
CA MET A 431 -2.34 -20.13 -15.52
C MET A 431 -2.77 -21.59 -15.38
N ALA A 432 -3.07 -22.05 -14.16
CA ALA A 432 -3.57 -23.41 -13.90
C ALA A 432 -4.89 -23.68 -14.62
N HIS A 433 -5.76 -22.67 -14.73
CA HIS A 433 -6.98 -22.78 -15.53
C HIS A 433 -6.67 -22.93 -17.03
N ALA A 434 -5.76 -22.10 -17.56
CA ALA A 434 -5.36 -22.15 -18.96
C ALA A 434 -4.68 -23.48 -19.36
N THR A 435 -3.99 -24.15 -18.42
CA THR A 435 -3.37 -25.47 -18.63
C THR A 435 -4.31 -26.64 -18.33
N GLY A 436 -5.59 -26.40 -18.01
CA GLY A 436 -6.58 -27.45 -17.73
C GLY A 436 -6.53 -28.07 -16.33
N SER A 437 -5.71 -27.54 -15.42
CA SER A 437 -5.56 -28.03 -14.04
C SER A 437 -6.62 -27.43 -13.11
N ALA A 438 -7.87 -27.85 -13.27
CA ALA A 438 -9.05 -27.25 -12.62
C ALA A 438 -8.95 -27.17 -11.08
N GLN A 439 -8.50 -28.25 -10.42
CA GLN A 439 -8.34 -28.29 -8.96
C GLN A 439 -7.25 -27.34 -8.47
N CYS A 440 -6.10 -27.30 -9.16
CA CYS A 440 -5.02 -26.37 -8.86
C CYS A 440 -5.48 -24.92 -9.04
N ALA A 441 -6.26 -24.64 -10.09
CA ALA A 441 -6.84 -23.32 -10.31
C ALA A 441 -7.78 -22.90 -9.16
N GLY A 442 -8.62 -23.83 -8.67
CA GLY A 442 -9.48 -23.60 -7.51
C GLY A 442 -8.70 -23.29 -6.24
N ALA A 443 -7.65 -24.07 -5.94
CA ALA A 443 -6.80 -23.86 -4.77
C ALA A 443 -6.11 -22.48 -4.81
N TRP A 444 -5.48 -22.11 -5.93
CA TRP A 444 -4.85 -20.80 -6.08
C TRP A 444 -5.85 -19.63 -6.02
N LEU A 445 -7.04 -19.81 -6.59
CA LEU A 445 -8.09 -18.80 -6.48
C LEU A 445 -8.51 -18.61 -5.03
N MET A 446 -8.64 -19.69 -4.27
CA MET A 446 -8.96 -19.61 -2.85
C MET A 446 -7.86 -18.88 -2.06
N GLN A 447 -6.59 -19.17 -2.33
CA GLN A 447 -5.48 -18.41 -1.70
C GLN A 447 -5.55 -16.93 -2.02
N ALA A 448 -5.82 -16.56 -3.28
CA ALA A 448 -5.95 -15.16 -3.67
C ALA A 448 -7.06 -14.44 -2.88
N VAL A 449 -8.20 -15.11 -2.70
CA VAL A 449 -9.33 -14.62 -1.90
C VAL A 449 -8.95 -14.50 -0.42
N LEU A 450 -8.24 -15.47 0.14
CA LEU A 450 -7.83 -15.44 1.55
C LEU A 450 -6.88 -14.28 1.84
N HIS A 451 -5.84 -14.09 1.03
CA HIS A 451 -4.95 -12.94 1.19
C HIS A 451 -5.71 -11.61 1.03
N TRP A 452 -6.63 -11.52 0.07
CA TRP A 452 -7.45 -10.31 -0.10
C TRP A 452 -8.37 -10.02 1.09
N LEU A 453 -8.99 -11.04 1.69
CA LEU A 453 -9.87 -10.90 2.85
C LEU A 453 -9.12 -10.62 4.15
N ALA A 454 -7.85 -11.04 4.22
CA ALA A 454 -6.96 -10.83 5.35
C ALA A 454 -6.17 -9.52 5.28
N ASP A 455 -6.12 -8.88 4.12
CA ASP A 455 -5.51 -7.55 3.96
C ASP A 455 -6.21 -6.56 4.90
N PRO A 456 -5.48 -5.92 5.83
CA PRO A 456 -6.08 -4.98 6.77
C PRO A 456 -6.57 -3.68 6.11
N LEU A 457 -6.12 -3.39 4.88
CA LEU A 457 -6.44 -2.15 4.17
C LEU A 457 -6.69 -2.41 2.67
N PRO A 458 -7.78 -3.12 2.32
CA PRO A 458 -8.12 -3.44 0.93
C PRO A 458 -8.35 -2.19 0.06
N GLU A 459 -8.68 -1.04 0.66
CA GLU A 459 -8.76 0.26 -0.02
C GLU A 459 -7.43 0.68 -0.64
N ALA A 460 -6.30 0.26 -0.07
CA ALA A 460 -4.97 0.50 -0.62
C ALA A 460 -4.59 -0.54 -1.70
N VAL A 461 -5.56 -1.02 -2.50
CA VAL A 461 -5.31 -2.03 -3.52
C VAL A 461 -4.27 -1.56 -4.57
N PRO A 462 -3.18 -2.32 -4.78
CA PRO A 462 -2.23 -2.09 -5.86
C PRO A 462 -2.89 -2.05 -7.24
N VAL A 463 -2.47 -1.10 -8.08
CA VAL A 463 -2.99 -0.95 -9.45
C VAL A 463 -2.79 -2.22 -10.27
N ARG A 464 -1.62 -2.89 -10.17
CA ARG A 464 -1.35 -4.19 -10.81
C ARG A 464 -2.34 -5.28 -10.41
N LEU A 465 -2.64 -5.43 -9.12
CA LEU A 465 -3.61 -6.41 -8.63
C LEU A 465 -5.00 -6.09 -9.19
N ALA A 466 -5.42 -4.83 -9.08
CA ALA A 466 -6.69 -4.38 -9.62
C ALA A 466 -6.80 -4.64 -11.13
N GLN A 467 -5.74 -4.37 -11.90
CA GLN A 467 -5.71 -4.61 -13.36
C GLN A 467 -5.73 -6.10 -13.72
N ALA A 468 -5.05 -6.95 -12.93
CA ALA A 468 -5.06 -8.40 -13.15
C ALA A 468 -6.46 -9.02 -12.96
N ILE A 469 -7.29 -8.42 -12.10
CA ILE A 469 -8.63 -8.90 -11.75
C ILE A 469 -9.72 -8.21 -12.58
N LEU A 470 -9.66 -6.88 -12.72
CA LEU A 470 -10.70 -6.05 -13.33
C LEU A 470 -10.39 -5.68 -14.79
N GLY A 471 -9.16 -5.91 -15.26
CA GLY A 471 -8.70 -5.44 -16.56
C GLY A 471 -8.17 -4.00 -16.55
N PRO A 472 -7.85 -3.44 -17.73
CA PRO A 472 -7.12 -2.17 -17.85
C PRO A 472 -7.93 -0.93 -17.47
N ARG A 473 -9.27 -0.99 -17.53
CA ARG A 473 -10.16 0.12 -17.20
C ARG A 473 -10.61 0.00 -15.74
N LEU A 474 -9.86 0.66 -14.86
CA LEU A 474 -10.15 0.63 -13.43
C LEU A 474 -11.26 1.63 -13.04
N PRO A 475 -12.12 1.29 -12.06
CA PRO A 475 -13.03 2.26 -11.47
C PRO A 475 -12.25 3.32 -10.65
N ALA A 476 -12.99 4.31 -10.15
CA ALA A 476 -12.45 5.33 -9.25
C ALA A 476 -11.78 4.67 -8.04
N GLU A 477 -10.68 5.25 -7.54
CA GLU A 477 -9.82 4.63 -6.51
C GLU A 477 -10.62 4.13 -5.30
N HIS A 478 -11.54 4.95 -4.81
CA HIS A 478 -12.39 4.65 -3.65
C HIS A 478 -13.45 3.55 -3.87
N GLU A 479 -13.66 3.11 -5.11
CA GLU A 479 -14.58 2.03 -5.49
C GLU A 479 -13.83 0.72 -5.82
N ARG A 480 -12.49 0.77 -5.99
CA ARG A 480 -11.69 -0.36 -6.49
C ARG A 480 -11.77 -1.59 -5.59
N ALA A 481 -11.68 -1.42 -4.26
CA ALA A 481 -11.73 -2.55 -3.32
C ALA A 481 -13.05 -3.33 -3.42
N GLY A 482 -14.18 -2.62 -3.54
CA GLY A 482 -15.49 -3.24 -3.74
C GLY A 482 -15.58 -3.96 -5.08
N ALA A 483 -15.07 -3.36 -6.15
CA ALA A 483 -15.05 -3.96 -7.48
C ALA A 483 -14.18 -5.23 -7.53
N VAL A 484 -12.99 -5.21 -6.93
CA VAL A 484 -12.10 -6.38 -6.80
C VAL A 484 -12.80 -7.49 -6.02
N SER A 485 -13.40 -7.17 -4.88
CA SER A 485 -14.16 -8.14 -4.07
C SER A 485 -15.32 -8.77 -4.86
N ALA A 486 -16.05 -7.98 -5.65
CA ALA A 486 -17.14 -8.47 -6.49
C ALA A 486 -16.64 -9.39 -7.62
N ALA A 487 -15.50 -9.07 -8.23
CA ALA A 487 -14.89 -9.90 -9.27
C ALA A 487 -14.36 -11.23 -8.71
N MET A 488 -13.68 -11.20 -7.56
CA MET A 488 -13.25 -12.41 -6.85
C MET A 488 -14.44 -13.27 -6.43
N LEU A 489 -15.52 -12.67 -5.93
CA LEU A 489 -16.76 -13.38 -5.57
C LEU A 489 -17.34 -14.11 -6.77
N ARG A 490 -17.44 -13.46 -7.93
CA ARG A 490 -17.91 -14.11 -9.17
C ARG A 490 -17.01 -15.28 -9.55
N ALA A 491 -15.69 -15.08 -9.56
CA ALA A 491 -14.73 -16.14 -9.89
C ALA A 491 -14.85 -17.34 -8.95
N LEU A 492 -15.01 -17.10 -7.64
CA LEU A 492 -15.15 -18.15 -6.64
C LEU A 492 -16.49 -18.89 -6.76
N LEU A 493 -17.58 -18.19 -7.07
CA LEU A 493 -18.88 -18.80 -7.36
C LEU A 493 -18.83 -19.71 -8.58
N GLU A 494 -18.21 -19.28 -9.68
CA GLU A 494 -18.04 -20.13 -10.87
C GLU A 494 -17.18 -21.34 -10.55
N ALA A 495 -16.07 -21.17 -9.80
CA ALA A 495 -15.26 -22.30 -9.36
C ALA A 495 -16.02 -23.30 -8.47
N ALA A 496 -16.92 -22.82 -7.60
CA ALA A 496 -17.77 -23.68 -6.79
C ALA A 496 -18.79 -24.45 -7.64
N LYS A 497 -19.46 -23.78 -8.59
CA LYS A 497 -20.42 -24.42 -9.52
C LYS A 497 -19.78 -25.51 -10.36
N ASP A 498 -18.55 -25.28 -10.83
CA ASP A 498 -17.78 -26.25 -11.62
C ASP A 498 -17.24 -27.42 -10.77
N GLY A 499 -17.58 -27.50 -9.48
CA GLY A 499 -17.10 -28.53 -8.56
C GLY A 499 -15.62 -28.38 -8.17
N ARG A 500 -14.92 -27.33 -8.62
CA ARG A 500 -13.47 -27.12 -8.35
C ARG A 500 -13.17 -26.87 -6.87
N LEU A 501 -14.17 -26.54 -6.07
CA LEU A 501 -14.07 -26.25 -4.63
C LEU A 501 -14.88 -27.21 -3.75
N GLY A 502 -15.59 -28.19 -4.34
CA GLY A 502 -16.29 -29.24 -3.60
C GLY A 502 -17.46 -28.79 -2.71
N CYS A 503 -18.07 -27.61 -2.94
CA CYS A 503 -19.19 -27.13 -2.14
C CYS A 503 -20.36 -26.59 -2.98
N ALA A 504 -21.59 -26.76 -2.49
CA ALA A 504 -22.81 -26.20 -3.10
C ALA A 504 -23.02 -24.71 -2.75
N ALA A 505 -24.01 -24.09 -3.41
CA ALA A 505 -24.34 -22.66 -3.36
C ALA A 505 -24.72 -22.12 -1.95
N PRO A 506 -24.75 -20.79 -1.75
CA PRO A 506 -24.85 -20.12 -0.44
C PRO A 506 -26.08 -20.45 0.43
N ALA A 507 -25.88 -20.60 1.76
CA ALA A 507 -26.90 -20.40 2.80
C ALA A 507 -26.50 -19.25 3.75
N ALA A 508 -27.48 -18.49 4.27
CA ALA A 508 -27.22 -17.37 5.17
C ALA A 508 -26.67 -17.84 6.52
N GLY A 509 -25.66 -17.14 7.07
CA GLY A 509 -25.07 -17.48 8.35
C GLY A 509 -24.02 -16.47 8.83
N PRO A 510 -23.64 -16.52 10.12
CA PRO A 510 -22.60 -15.67 10.68
C PRO A 510 -21.25 -15.93 10.02
N VAL A 511 -20.60 -14.87 9.55
CA VAL A 511 -19.31 -14.93 8.84
C VAL A 511 -18.16 -14.75 9.84
N PRO A 512 -17.10 -15.58 9.82
CA PRO A 512 -15.92 -15.35 10.65
C PRO A 512 -15.17 -14.10 10.18
N ALA A 513 -14.41 -13.50 11.10
CA ALA A 513 -13.43 -12.49 10.69
C ALA A 513 -12.31 -13.16 9.89
N PHE A 514 -11.66 -12.40 9.02
CA PHE A 514 -10.43 -12.80 8.33
C PHE A 514 -9.36 -11.80 8.70
N ALA A 515 -8.20 -12.27 9.12
CA ALA A 515 -7.10 -11.43 9.53
C ALA A 515 -5.76 -12.04 9.08
N ALA A 516 -4.83 -11.18 8.68
CA ALA A 516 -3.40 -11.51 8.67
C ALA A 516 -2.99 -11.99 10.06
N ALA A 517 -2.04 -12.93 10.17
CA ALA A 517 -1.52 -13.41 11.46
C ALA A 517 -0.81 -12.29 12.24
N PRO A 518 -1.48 -11.61 13.20
CA PRO A 518 -0.85 -10.56 13.96
C PRO A 518 -0.09 -11.17 15.16
N PRO A 519 0.90 -10.48 15.72
CA PRO A 519 1.67 -10.99 16.86
C PRO A 519 0.81 -11.37 18.09
N HIS A 520 -0.36 -10.75 18.26
CA HIS A 520 -1.23 -10.92 19.42
C HIS A 520 -2.40 -11.91 19.22
N LEU A 521 -2.67 -12.35 17.99
CA LEU A 521 -3.74 -13.30 17.72
C LEU A 521 -3.12 -14.65 17.32
N ALA A 522 -2.83 -15.46 18.33
CA ALA A 522 -2.31 -16.81 18.12
C ALA A 522 -3.41 -17.71 17.54
N ALA A 523 -3.06 -18.46 16.49
CA ALA A 523 -3.88 -19.55 15.99
C ALA A 523 -3.90 -20.68 17.02
N GLN A 524 -5.09 -21.05 17.45
CA GLN A 524 -5.29 -22.17 18.37
C GLN A 524 -5.22 -23.52 17.63
N ARG A 525 -5.65 -23.52 16.37
CA ARG A 525 -5.71 -24.68 15.49
C ARG A 525 -5.39 -24.27 14.06
N TYR A 526 -4.81 -25.18 13.28
CA TYR A 526 -4.64 -25.04 11.84
C TYR A 526 -5.50 -26.04 11.07
N PHE A 527 -5.98 -25.64 9.90
CA PHE A 527 -6.80 -26.43 9.00
C PHE A 527 -6.25 -26.34 7.59
N GLY A 528 -6.19 -27.45 6.86
CA GLY A 528 -5.76 -27.42 5.46
C GLY A 528 -6.25 -28.57 4.62
N TRP A 529 -6.06 -28.40 3.33
CA TRP A 529 -6.34 -29.33 2.25
C TRP A 529 -5.32 -29.09 1.11
N PRO A 530 -5.24 -29.96 0.10
CA PRO A 530 -4.24 -29.82 -0.95
C PRO A 530 -4.24 -28.42 -1.58
N GLY A 531 -3.12 -27.72 -1.44
CA GLY A 531 -2.93 -26.38 -1.97
C GLY A 531 -3.42 -25.23 -1.10
N CYS A 532 -3.87 -25.43 0.15
CA CYS A 532 -4.21 -24.32 1.04
C CYS A 532 -4.27 -24.74 2.53
N GLY A 533 -3.88 -23.83 3.42
CA GLY A 533 -4.10 -23.98 4.84
C GLY A 533 -4.22 -22.64 5.55
N VAL A 534 -4.96 -22.63 6.66
CA VAL A 534 -5.32 -21.45 7.45
C VAL A 534 -5.26 -21.76 8.93
N GLY A 535 -4.99 -20.75 9.75
CA GLY A 535 -5.16 -20.82 11.19
C GLY A 535 -6.58 -20.46 11.61
N TRP A 536 -6.97 -20.82 12.82
CA TRP A 536 -8.22 -20.40 13.45
C TRP A 536 -7.96 -19.96 14.89
N SER A 537 -8.66 -18.90 15.30
CA SER A 537 -8.73 -18.45 16.69
C SER A 537 -10.17 -18.17 17.08
N GLY A 538 -10.56 -18.56 18.30
CA GLY A 538 -11.85 -18.17 18.87
C GLY A 538 -11.94 -16.66 19.18
N ALA A 539 -10.80 -15.97 19.28
CA ALA A 539 -10.77 -14.53 19.48
C ALA A 539 -11.11 -13.80 18.16
N ARG A 540 -11.77 -12.64 18.28
CA ARG A 540 -12.03 -11.73 17.16
C ARG A 540 -11.07 -10.55 17.18
N PRO A 541 -10.53 -10.13 16.04
CA PRO A 541 -9.81 -8.86 15.98
C PRO A 541 -10.76 -7.72 16.35
N PRO A 542 -10.22 -6.57 16.79
CA PRO A 542 -11.02 -5.36 16.90
C PRO A 542 -11.72 -5.07 15.56
N PRO A 543 -12.92 -4.47 15.59
CA PRO A 543 -13.64 -4.13 14.37
C PRO A 543 -12.77 -3.25 13.48
N GLY A 544 -12.56 -3.69 12.24
CA GLY A 544 -11.90 -2.91 11.19
C GLY A 544 -12.87 -1.95 10.50
N PRO A 545 -12.42 -1.24 9.46
CA PRO A 545 -13.31 -0.47 8.60
C PRO A 545 -14.43 -1.35 8.04
N GLU A 546 -15.60 -0.74 7.81
CA GLU A 546 -16.79 -1.45 7.34
C GLU A 546 -16.52 -2.15 6.01
N ARG A 547 -16.79 -3.46 5.95
CA ARG A 547 -16.69 -4.24 4.72
C ARG A 547 -17.90 -3.93 3.84
N GLY A 548 -17.63 -3.48 2.62
CA GLY A 548 -18.68 -3.33 1.62
C GLY A 548 -19.42 -4.64 1.33
N ALA A 549 -20.66 -4.57 0.86
CA ALA A 549 -21.53 -5.74 0.64
C ALA A 549 -20.87 -6.88 -0.16
N ALA A 550 -20.10 -6.54 -1.21
CA ALA A 550 -19.38 -7.53 -2.01
C ALA A 550 -18.27 -8.27 -1.23
N GLN A 551 -17.54 -7.57 -0.36
CA GLN A 551 -16.50 -8.16 0.47
C GLN A 551 -17.10 -9.04 1.57
N THR A 552 -18.22 -8.62 2.16
CA THR A 552 -18.98 -9.44 3.13
C THR A 552 -19.50 -10.72 2.47
N ALA A 553 -20.06 -10.63 1.26
CA ALA A 553 -20.50 -11.80 0.50
C ALA A 553 -19.34 -12.73 0.11
N LEU A 554 -18.19 -12.16 -0.28
CA LEU A 554 -16.96 -12.91 -0.57
C LEU A 554 -16.47 -13.66 0.68
N ALA A 555 -16.41 -12.99 1.83
CA ALA A 555 -16.01 -13.60 3.10
C ALA A 555 -16.93 -14.75 3.52
N ALA A 556 -18.25 -14.57 3.35
CA ALA A 556 -19.24 -15.61 3.62
C ALA A 556 -19.02 -16.85 2.73
N LEU A 557 -18.76 -16.65 1.44
CA LEU A 557 -18.50 -17.76 0.53
C LEU A 557 -17.18 -18.45 0.85
N ALA A 558 -16.11 -17.69 1.07
CA ALA A 558 -14.80 -18.22 1.43
C ALA A 558 -14.87 -19.07 2.71
N ALA A 559 -15.56 -18.59 3.75
CA ALA A 559 -15.71 -19.33 5.00
C ALA A 559 -16.42 -20.68 4.81
N ARG A 560 -17.41 -20.75 3.92
CA ARG A 560 -18.11 -22.02 3.60
C ARG A 560 -17.23 -22.97 2.81
N VAL A 561 -16.47 -22.47 1.83
CA VAL A 561 -15.48 -23.28 1.11
C VAL A 561 -14.47 -23.87 2.10
N LEU A 562 -13.95 -23.06 3.02
CA LEU A 562 -13.05 -23.54 4.08
C LEU A 562 -13.68 -24.60 4.98
N ALA A 563 -14.92 -24.39 5.41
CA ALA A 563 -15.62 -25.35 6.25
C ALA A 563 -15.84 -26.69 5.53
N ALA A 564 -16.24 -26.64 4.25
CA ALA A 564 -16.48 -27.83 3.44
C ALA A 564 -15.20 -28.58 3.06
N SER A 565 -14.14 -27.86 2.66
CA SER A 565 -12.90 -28.47 2.16
C SER A 565 -11.90 -28.84 3.27
N ALA A 566 -11.87 -28.08 4.36
CA ALA A 566 -10.84 -28.18 5.41
C ALA A 566 -11.40 -28.56 6.79
N GLY A 567 -12.73 -28.56 6.98
CA GLY A 567 -13.36 -28.71 8.30
C GLY A 567 -13.14 -27.51 9.23
N ALA A 568 -12.78 -26.34 8.68
CA ALA A 568 -12.59 -25.14 9.49
C ALA A 568 -13.93 -24.66 10.10
N PRO A 569 -13.92 -24.07 11.31
CA PRO A 569 -15.15 -23.55 11.91
C PRO A 569 -15.77 -22.46 11.04
N GLY A 570 -16.99 -22.70 10.56
CA GLY A 570 -17.70 -21.80 9.65
C GLY A 570 -18.22 -20.51 10.29
N ALA A 571 -18.17 -20.38 11.62
CA ALA A 571 -18.67 -19.23 12.36
C ALA A 571 -17.92 -19.03 13.69
N GLY A 572 -18.10 -17.85 14.30
CA GLY A 572 -17.76 -17.66 15.72
C GLY A 572 -16.28 -17.50 16.06
N GLY A 573 -15.47 -16.88 15.19
CA GLY A 573 -14.05 -16.63 15.47
C GLY A 573 -13.38 -15.88 14.32
N THR A 574 -12.08 -16.14 14.16
CA THR A 574 -11.23 -15.54 13.12
C THR A 574 -10.47 -16.62 12.35
N ILE A 575 -10.56 -16.54 11.03
CA ILE A 575 -9.66 -17.24 10.12
C ILE A 575 -8.38 -16.42 10.01
N ILE A 576 -7.27 -17.05 10.36
CA ILE A 576 -5.94 -16.47 10.31
C ILE A 576 -5.27 -16.89 9.02
N VAL A 577 -4.95 -15.90 8.18
CA VAL A 577 -4.20 -16.08 6.95
C VAL A 577 -2.74 -15.79 7.28
N ASP A 578 -2.03 -16.85 7.66
CA ASP A 578 -0.62 -16.81 8.03
C ASP A 578 0.22 -17.05 6.77
N ASP A 579 0.64 -15.96 6.14
CA ASP A 579 1.42 -16.00 4.90
C ASP A 579 2.92 -16.23 5.14
N GLN A 580 3.32 -16.55 6.38
CA GLN A 580 4.70 -16.86 6.75
C GLN A 580 5.68 -15.76 6.33
N ASP A 581 5.27 -14.51 6.57
CA ASP A 581 6.01 -13.29 6.21
C ASP A 581 6.24 -13.19 4.69
N GLY A 582 5.18 -13.44 3.91
CA GLY A 582 5.17 -13.29 2.46
C GLY A 582 5.65 -14.50 1.65
N ARG A 583 5.56 -15.71 2.20
CA ARG A 583 5.91 -17.01 1.57
C ARG A 583 4.72 -17.82 1.09
N ASP A 584 3.56 -17.18 0.99
CA ASP A 584 2.25 -17.77 0.66
C ASP A 584 1.73 -18.71 1.78
N LEU A 585 0.49 -19.15 1.62
CA LEU A 585 -0.15 -20.11 2.52
C LEU A 585 0.46 -21.51 2.37
N PRO A 586 0.47 -22.33 3.45
CA PRO A 586 0.91 -23.72 3.37
C PRO A 586 0.06 -24.50 2.36
N ARG A 587 0.72 -25.27 1.48
CA ARG A 587 0.11 -26.02 0.38
C ARG A 587 0.15 -27.52 0.58
N SER A 588 0.97 -27.99 1.52
CA SER A 588 1.11 -29.39 1.87
C SER A 588 0.88 -29.59 3.36
N ARG A 589 0.64 -30.85 3.72
CA ARG A 589 0.54 -31.30 5.11
C ARG A 589 1.79 -30.94 5.92
N GLY A 590 2.97 -31.23 5.38
CA GLY A 590 4.25 -30.93 6.04
C GLY A 590 4.44 -29.43 6.30
N GLU A 591 4.08 -28.57 5.33
CA GLU A 591 4.11 -27.12 5.51
C GLU A 591 3.13 -26.64 6.59
N LEU A 592 1.90 -27.18 6.61
CA LEU A 592 0.90 -26.81 7.61
C LEU A 592 1.31 -27.24 9.03
N LEU A 593 1.83 -28.46 9.18
CA LEU A 593 2.28 -28.97 10.48
C LEU A 593 3.52 -28.20 10.98
N ALA A 594 4.46 -27.88 10.08
CA ALA A 594 5.60 -27.05 10.42
C ALA A 594 5.16 -25.67 10.93
N LEU A 595 4.20 -25.04 10.24
CA LEU A 595 3.64 -23.76 10.65
C LEU A 595 2.92 -23.84 12.00
N ALA A 596 2.09 -24.87 12.20
CA ALA A 596 1.38 -25.09 13.45
C ALA A 596 2.35 -25.27 14.65
N LEU A 597 3.43 -26.04 14.47
CA LEU A 597 4.47 -26.24 15.47
C LEU A 597 5.20 -24.92 15.80
N ALA A 598 5.56 -24.15 14.77
CA ALA A 598 6.26 -22.88 14.89
C ALA A 598 5.43 -21.81 15.61
N ARG A 599 4.11 -21.80 15.36
CA ARG A 599 3.16 -20.87 16.00
C ARG A 599 2.63 -21.37 17.33
N GLY A 600 3.05 -22.56 17.78
CA GLY A 600 2.61 -23.15 19.04
C GLY A 600 1.11 -23.46 19.09
N ALA A 601 0.51 -23.77 17.94
CA ALA A 601 -0.89 -24.18 17.89
C ALA A 601 -1.09 -25.51 18.60
N GLY A 602 -2.25 -25.68 19.24
CA GLY A 602 -2.53 -26.89 20.01
C GLY A 602 -2.95 -28.07 19.14
N ALA A 603 -3.30 -27.87 17.87
CA ALA A 603 -3.67 -28.94 16.95
C ALA A 603 -3.62 -28.51 15.49
N CYS A 604 -3.57 -29.49 14.59
CA CYS A 604 -3.66 -29.32 13.15
C CYS A 604 -4.60 -30.36 12.53
N THR A 605 -5.41 -29.96 11.56
CA THR A 605 -6.28 -30.85 10.77
C THR A 605 -5.94 -30.74 9.29
N TRP A 606 -5.69 -31.86 8.62
CA TRP A 606 -5.43 -31.94 7.18
C TRP A 606 -6.37 -32.94 6.53
N GLN A 607 -7.23 -32.50 5.60
CA GLN A 607 -8.23 -33.36 4.93
C GLN A 607 -9.07 -34.22 5.90
N GLY A 608 -9.44 -33.65 7.06
CA GLY A 608 -10.20 -34.35 8.10
C GLY A 608 -9.37 -35.17 9.09
N GLU A 609 -8.10 -35.43 8.81
CA GLU A 609 -7.18 -36.09 9.74
C GLU A 609 -6.67 -35.12 10.79
N HIS A 610 -6.77 -35.48 12.06
CA HIS A 610 -6.43 -34.60 13.19
C HIS A 610 -5.12 -35.00 13.88
N VAL A 611 -4.32 -34.00 14.24
CA VAL A 611 -3.10 -34.13 15.07
C VAL A 611 -3.20 -33.24 16.27
N ASP A 612 -3.05 -33.83 17.45
CA ASP A 612 -2.78 -33.07 18.66
C ASP A 612 -1.30 -32.68 18.69
N ILE A 613 -1.02 -31.38 18.86
CA ILE A 613 0.33 -30.82 18.84
C ILE A 613 0.63 -30.31 20.25
N ARG A 614 0.64 -31.23 21.23
CA ARG A 614 0.88 -30.91 22.64
C ARG A 614 1.87 -31.89 23.28
N GLY A 615 2.49 -31.45 24.37
CA GLY A 615 3.34 -32.29 25.20
C GLY A 615 4.62 -32.77 24.50
N ALA A 616 5.07 -33.98 24.83
CA ALA A 616 6.32 -34.55 24.36
C ALA A 616 6.37 -34.78 22.84
N ASP A 617 5.23 -35.13 22.23
CA ASP A 617 5.14 -35.39 20.79
C ASP A 617 5.36 -34.11 19.97
N ALA A 618 4.84 -32.97 20.43
CA ALA A 618 5.11 -31.68 19.81
C ALA A 618 6.60 -31.31 19.88
N GLN A 619 7.27 -31.61 21.00
CA GLN A 619 8.71 -31.36 21.13
C GLN A 619 9.52 -32.27 20.20
N ALA A 620 9.17 -33.55 20.11
CA ALA A 620 9.80 -34.49 19.19
C ALA A 620 9.61 -34.09 17.71
N LEU A 621 8.46 -33.52 17.36
CA LEU A 621 8.20 -33.00 16.02
C LEU A 621 8.93 -31.69 15.73
N ARG A 622 9.00 -30.77 16.70
CA ARG A 622 9.76 -29.51 16.57
C ARG A 622 11.23 -29.76 16.26
N ARG A 623 11.81 -30.73 16.95
CA ARG A 623 13.20 -31.20 16.75
C ARG A 623 13.50 -31.66 15.32
N LYS A 624 12.49 -32.18 14.64
CA LYS A 624 12.54 -32.63 13.23
C LYS A 624 12.32 -31.51 12.21
N LEU A 625 11.99 -30.29 12.63
CA LEU A 625 11.88 -29.15 11.71
C LEU A 625 13.23 -28.89 11.05
N VAL A 626 13.19 -28.62 9.75
CA VAL A 626 14.35 -28.26 8.95
C VAL A 626 14.26 -26.78 8.61
N LEU A 627 15.31 -26.07 9.00
CA LEU A 627 15.58 -24.68 8.70
C LEU A 627 16.29 -24.57 7.36
N ARG A 628 15.84 -23.67 6.49
CA ARG A 628 16.52 -23.35 5.22
C ARG A 628 16.73 -21.86 5.12
N ARG A 629 17.82 -21.42 4.47
CA ARG A 629 17.95 -19.99 4.14
C ARG A 629 16.85 -19.61 3.15
N SER A 630 16.11 -18.54 3.45
CA SER A 630 15.12 -17.99 2.53
C SER A 630 15.78 -17.31 1.33
N ALA A 631 15.07 -17.24 0.21
CA ALA A 631 15.53 -16.52 -0.99
C ALA A 631 15.31 -15.00 -0.91
N ALA A 632 14.56 -14.52 0.08
CA ALA A 632 14.19 -13.11 0.24
C ALA A 632 15.38 -12.16 0.55
N PRO A 633 16.30 -12.54 1.47
CA PRO A 633 17.42 -11.69 1.83
C PRO A 633 18.43 -11.57 0.69
N ALA A 634 18.78 -10.33 0.35
CA ALA A 634 19.82 -9.99 -0.60
C ALA A 634 21.20 -9.98 0.06
N ALA A 635 21.30 -9.42 1.27
CA ALA A 635 22.57 -9.23 1.96
C ALA A 635 22.40 -9.28 3.48
N LEU A 636 23.43 -9.76 4.17
CA LEU A 636 23.58 -9.70 5.61
C LEU A 636 24.88 -8.95 5.91
N GLU A 637 24.77 -7.70 6.35
CA GLU A 637 25.90 -6.79 6.55
C GLU A 637 26.09 -6.48 8.04
N ARG A 638 27.32 -6.27 8.49
CA ARG A 638 27.58 -5.84 9.87
C ARG A 638 27.41 -4.33 9.96
N ALA A 639 26.56 -3.87 10.88
CA ALA A 639 26.32 -2.45 11.11
C ALA A 639 27.08 -1.93 12.33
N ASP A 640 27.17 -0.60 12.43
CA ASP A 640 27.73 0.07 13.60
C ASP A 640 26.99 -0.35 14.87
N GLY A 641 27.75 -0.56 15.96
CA GLY A 641 27.21 -1.03 17.24
C GLY A 641 27.09 -2.56 17.38
N GLY A 642 27.65 -3.34 16.44
CA GLY A 642 27.76 -4.79 16.58
C GLY A 642 26.50 -5.59 16.22
N LEU A 643 25.45 -4.92 15.74
CA LEU A 643 24.26 -5.55 15.16
C LEU A 643 24.48 -5.91 13.69
N TRP A 644 23.70 -6.87 13.20
CA TRP A 644 23.66 -7.20 11.78
C TRP A 644 22.45 -6.58 11.11
N GLN A 645 22.59 -6.15 9.86
CA GLN A 645 21.52 -5.64 9.02
C GLN A 645 21.21 -6.65 7.92
N LEU A 646 19.99 -7.18 7.94
CA LEU A 646 19.44 -8.01 6.89
C LEU A 646 18.71 -7.11 5.88
N ARG A 647 19.17 -7.13 4.64
CA ARG A 647 18.60 -6.38 3.51
C ARG A 647 17.95 -7.35 2.54
N TYR A 648 16.85 -6.94 1.93
CA TYR A 648 16.04 -7.80 1.05
C TYR A 648 16.17 -7.35 -0.40
N LEU A 649 15.88 -8.27 -1.32
CA LEU A 649 15.93 -8.03 -2.77
C LEU A 649 14.98 -6.91 -3.20
N ARG A 650 13.80 -6.82 -2.56
CA ARG A 650 12.78 -5.80 -2.82
C ARG A 650 12.18 -5.34 -1.51
N HIS A 651 11.63 -4.11 -1.51
CA HIS A 651 10.87 -3.29 -0.53
C HIS A 651 10.59 -3.72 0.94
N GLY A 652 11.04 -4.88 1.39
CA GLY A 652 11.13 -5.32 2.78
C GLY A 652 11.95 -4.34 3.62
N ARG A 653 11.56 -4.27 4.89
CA ARG A 653 12.22 -3.40 5.88
C ARG A 653 13.62 -3.93 6.13
N VAL A 654 14.58 -3.05 6.40
CA VAL A 654 15.90 -3.52 6.89
C VAL A 654 15.68 -4.05 8.31
N HIS A 655 15.95 -5.34 8.52
CA HIS A 655 15.86 -5.95 9.85
C HIS A 655 17.21 -5.87 10.53
N ARG A 656 17.21 -5.37 11.78
CA ARG A 656 18.39 -5.43 12.64
C ARG A 656 18.31 -6.71 13.45
N LEU A 657 19.33 -7.55 13.33
CA LEU A 657 19.41 -8.84 13.98
C LEU A 657 20.48 -8.84 15.07
N ALA A 658 20.20 -9.58 16.13
CA ALA A 658 21.23 -9.96 17.09
C ALA A 658 22.29 -10.86 16.44
N SER A 659 23.41 -11.08 17.15
CA SER A 659 24.51 -11.90 16.62
C SER A 659 24.12 -13.36 16.38
N ALA A 660 23.32 -13.97 17.26
CA ALA A 660 22.96 -15.39 17.13
C ALA A 660 22.10 -15.71 15.89
N PRO A 661 21.01 -14.97 15.57
CA PRO A 661 20.27 -15.13 14.31
C PRO A 661 21.15 -14.92 13.06
N ALA A 662 22.05 -13.94 13.09
CA ALA A 662 22.96 -13.67 11.98
C ALA A 662 23.96 -14.82 11.76
N LEU A 663 24.50 -15.39 12.85
CA LEU A 663 25.36 -16.57 12.79
C LEU A 663 24.63 -17.80 12.24
N LEU A 664 23.37 -18.00 12.64
CA LEU A 664 22.51 -19.05 12.08
C LEU A 664 22.31 -18.87 10.57
N ILE A 665 22.00 -17.66 10.12
CA ILE A 665 21.83 -17.35 8.70
C ILE A 665 23.12 -17.63 7.91
N GLY A 666 24.27 -17.19 8.42
CA GLY A 666 25.57 -17.48 7.81
C GLY A 666 25.95 -18.96 7.85
N ARG A 667 25.47 -19.71 8.85
CA ARG A 667 25.62 -21.17 8.90
C ARG A 667 24.79 -21.85 7.82
N LEU A 668 23.52 -21.47 7.66
CA LEU A 668 22.63 -21.98 6.60
C LEU A 668 23.15 -21.67 5.19
N GLU A 669 23.84 -20.54 4.97
CA GLU A 669 24.53 -20.24 3.71
C GLU A 669 25.64 -21.24 3.38
N ARG A 670 26.43 -21.63 4.40
CA ARG A 670 27.61 -22.48 4.22
C ARG A 670 27.28 -23.97 4.22
N GLU A 671 26.42 -24.39 5.14
CA GLU A 671 26.13 -25.80 5.43
C GLU A 671 24.84 -26.27 4.72
N GLY A 672 24.02 -25.35 4.22
CA GLY A 672 22.70 -25.66 3.67
C GLY A 672 21.64 -25.88 4.75
N PRO A 673 20.58 -26.65 4.47
CA PRO A 673 19.49 -26.90 5.42
C PRO A 673 19.96 -27.55 6.73
N LEU A 674 19.46 -27.08 7.88
CA LEU A 674 19.79 -27.60 9.22
C LEU A 674 18.53 -28.09 9.93
N SER A 675 18.59 -29.21 10.67
CA SER A 675 17.51 -29.56 11.60
C SER A 675 17.57 -28.67 12.85
N VAL A 676 16.42 -28.45 13.49
CA VAL A 676 16.37 -27.77 14.80
C VAL A 676 17.20 -28.54 15.85
N ASP A 677 17.20 -29.86 15.81
CA ASP A 677 18.10 -30.69 16.64
C ASP A 677 19.60 -30.37 16.44
N ALA A 678 20.02 -29.95 15.25
CA ALA A 678 21.41 -29.61 14.96
C ALA A 678 21.81 -28.22 15.46
N LEU A 679 20.90 -27.49 16.10
CA LEU A 679 21.17 -26.21 16.76
C LEU A 679 21.73 -26.38 18.18
N ASP A 680 21.42 -27.49 18.85
CA ASP A 680 21.90 -27.81 20.19
C ASP A 680 23.41 -28.13 20.16
N GLY A 681 24.24 -27.09 20.25
CA GLY A 681 25.71 -27.20 20.22
C GLY A 681 26.41 -25.90 20.65
N PRO A 682 27.76 -25.91 20.78
CA PRO A 682 28.55 -24.79 21.33
C PRO A 682 28.51 -23.49 20.50
N ALA A 683 27.75 -23.45 19.41
CA ALA A 683 27.64 -22.31 18.50
C ALA A 683 26.56 -21.27 18.88
N GLY A 684 25.84 -21.46 20.00
CA GLY A 684 24.99 -20.41 20.58
C GLY A 684 23.67 -20.12 19.85
N ALA A 685 23.17 -21.06 19.05
CA ALA A 685 21.82 -20.97 18.48
C ALA A 685 20.80 -21.57 19.47
N SER A 686 20.04 -20.71 20.16
CA SER A 686 18.92 -21.11 21.02
C SER A 686 17.60 -21.19 20.24
N ASP A 687 16.55 -21.70 20.88
CA ASP A 687 15.18 -21.64 20.34
C ASP A 687 14.75 -20.20 19.97
N ASP A 688 15.19 -19.21 20.74
CA ASP A 688 14.94 -17.80 20.45
C ASP A 688 15.65 -17.34 19.16
N SER A 689 16.82 -17.90 18.86
CA SER A 689 17.66 -17.48 17.73
C SER A 689 17.05 -17.83 16.39
N TRP A 690 16.51 -19.05 16.24
CA TRP A 690 15.84 -19.44 15.00
C TRP A 690 14.43 -18.84 14.90
N THR A 691 13.75 -18.61 16.03
CA THR A 691 12.45 -17.91 16.05
C THR A 691 12.59 -16.46 15.56
N GLU A 692 13.61 -15.73 16.02
CA GLU A 692 13.92 -14.37 15.51
C GLU A 692 14.31 -14.40 14.03
N ALA A 693 15.15 -15.35 13.61
CA ALA A 693 15.54 -15.51 12.20
C ALA A 693 14.33 -15.84 11.30
N TRP A 694 13.41 -16.69 11.78
CA TRP A 694 12.18 -17.03 11.07
C TRP A 694 11.23 -15.83 10.97
N ALA A 695 10.97 -15.12 12.08
CA ALA A 695 10.13 -13.92 12.12
C ALA A 695 10.70 -12.74 11.31
N SER A 696 12.00 -12.74 11.01
CA SER A 696 12.61 -11.80 10.07
C SER A 696 12.46 -12.24 8.61
N GLY A 697 11.85 -13.39 8.31
CA GLY A 697 11.80 -13.93 6.95
C GLY A 697 13.16 -14.41 6.40
N ALA A 698 14.19 -14.52 7.24
CA ALA A 698 15.52 -14.96 6.81
C ALA A 698 15.62 -16.48 6.63
N VAL A 699 14.77 -17.23 7.34
CA VAL A 699 14.81 -18.70 7.38
C VAL A 699 13.44 -19.28 7.06
N ASP A 700 13.35 -20.24 6.15
CA ASP A 700 12.16 -21.02 5.84
C ASP A 700 12.10 -22.26 6.75
N LEU A 701 10.89 -22.67 7.12
CA LEU A 701 10.64 -23.89 7.90
C LEU A 701 10.06 -24.98 6.99
N PHE A 702 10.56 -26.19 7.16
CA PHE A 702 10.07 -27.35 6.42
C PHE A 702 10.03 -28.58 7.31
N LEU A 703 9.02 -29.41 7.11
CA LEU A 703 8.94 -30.75 7.68
C LEU A 703 8.65 -31.73 6.55
N SER A 704 9.54 -32.72 6.35
CA SER A 704 9.34 -33.71 5.29
C SER A 704 8.22 -34.68 5.64
N GLU A 705 7.49 -35.16 4.63
CA GLU A 705 6.50 -36.24 4.78
C GLU A 705 7.12 -37.46 5.49
N GLN A 706 8.35 -37.82 5.14
CA GLN A 706 9.09 -38.92 5.77
C GLN A 706 9.33 -38.67 7.27
N ALA A 707 9.65 -37.44 7.67
CA ALA A 707 9.82 -37.10 9.08
C ALA A 707 8.50 -37.19 9.87
N CYS A 708 7.37 -36.84 9.24
CA CYS A 708 6.02 -37.02 9.79
C CYS A 708 5.72 -38.50 10.01
N THR A 709 5.97 -39.36 9.01
CA THR A 709 5.76 -40.82 9.10
C THR A 709 6.65 -41.45 10.18
N MET A 710 7.94 -41.08 10.22
CA MET A 710 8.90 -41.59 11.20
C MET A 710 8.62 -41.12 12.64
N ALA A 711 7.76 -40.11 12.86
CA ALA A 711 7.38 -39.67 14.19
C ALA A 711 6.26 -40.51 14.81
N GLY A 712 5.87 -41.63 14.19
CA GLY A 712 4.78 -42.45 14.70
C GLY A 712 3.41 -41.79 14.53
N ILE A 713 3.33 -40.68 13.78
CA ILE A 713 2.05 -40.20 13.28
C ILE A 713 1.67 -41.14 12.12
N SER A 714 1.06 -42.27 12.48
CA SER A 714 0.48 -43.22 11.55
C SER A 714 -0.87 -42.69 11.12
N TRP A 715 -0.89 -42.11 9.94
CA TRP A 715 -2.10 -41.54 9.37
C TRP A 715 -2.85 -42.65 8.65
N HIS A 716 -3.97 -43.07 9.23
CA HIS A 716 -4.89 -43.93 8.52
C HIS A 716 -5.59 -43.08 7.46
N THR A 717 -5.08 -43.11 6.23
CA THR A 717 -5.80 -42.63 5.06
C THR A 717 -7.09 -43.43 4.94
N ASN A 718 -8.16 -42.96 5.54
CA ASN A 718 -9.50 -43.47 5.26
C ASN A 718 -9.97 -42.83 3.95
N ALA A 719 -9.44 -43.32 2.83
CA ALA A 719 -9.97 -43.04 1.49
C ALA A 719 -9.56 -44.16 0.52
N THR A 720 -10.46 -45.14 0.37
CA THR A 720 -10.85 -45.67 -0.96
C THR A 720 -11.71 -44.66 -1.68
#